data_AF-A0A931LHC1-F1
#
_entry.id   AF-A0A931LHC1-F1
#
_cell.length_a   1.000
_cell.length_b   1.000
_cell.length_c   1.000
_cell.angle_alpha   90.00
_cell.angle_beta   90.00
_cell.angle_gamma   90.00
#
_symmetry.space_group_name_H-M   'P 1'
#
loop_
_entity.id
_entity.type
_entity.pdbx_description
1 polymer ?
#
loop_
_entity_poly.entity_id
_entity_poly.type
_entity_poly.pdbx_seq_one_letter_code
_entity_poly.pdbx_strand_id
1 'polypeptide(L)'
;MIVLVGCLLSLAGAEAQDGAFVGNLPPAEALATAGSNGAKFFTSYTLNGGHVAAGVGWRNLGSGRIRIAGIPSGALVEQAFLYWAVLNPTATASLARGRFEGQTIRGTSVGTCAEPCWGGGATRVYRADVTEFVTGNGTYRLRGFASGLRTGESPWSSNRALPYAEGATLVVIYRHATAPVRTIVLFEGCSLFYGSTRVAFKLSGFVADPVRDARVTVVVADGQSTAGTEQEVLQFNGTTIAGPSPSPWNGSDGPQPLWDTGTYTVTSLTRGGAKLVRIASGGATTSGNDCLVFVAAVFAVTARDTDGDGLVDAWERDGYDHDGNGTVDIDLPALGAKVRKKDVFLEIDYMASDNHSHRPKPEAIALVRQGFRNAPVANPDGTTGITLHVAVGNSLAHQRDLDMWAGFDTIKASRFREDRRPIFHYVIFAHNMKDMGSTSGLSRGIPGRDLVVSLGGWTNQTGTIQEQAGTLMHELGHNIGLRHGGDNHTNYKPNYLSVMNYAFQTRGLIKDGVEGNFDYSRFVNRTLDERSLAESAGIRRAGNPTNYGTRYTDAGCTRRATAVIRPIDWDGDGGIDASNVSVNVNDCEAGVVHRGYDDWQNLTLDGRALGMSSPNAIRGDLGAGPHPLAELDREADSKIPLVAPARLSIAANALGLGVDEVTWQPVGLEIVTHYNVYVEDKGFMWLMDSVPADSRKELELSGGYRWLGVFGRSYAVTAVDHYGNESALTQGVVGGR
;
A
#
# COMPACT_ATOMS: atom_id res chain seq x y z
N MET A 1 -51.94 58.49 -10.81
CA MET A 1 -52.31 57.07 -10.65
C MET A 1 -51.50 56.54 -9.46
N ILE A 2 -51.95 56.69 -8.22
CA ILE A 2 -52.90 55.83 -7.47
C ILE A 2 -52.44 54.35 -7.41
N VAL A 3 -52.20 53.92 -6.17
CA VAL A 3 -52.22 52.56 -5.55
C VAL A 3 -50.87 51.93 -5.13
N LEU A 4 -50.55 52.19 -3.84
CA LEU A 4 -50.19 51.31 -2.71
C LEU A 4 -49.02 50.30 -2.78
N VAL A 5 -47.98 50.46 -1.94
CA VAL A 5 -47.73 49.91 -0.56
C VAL A 5 -46.93 48.59 -0.63
N GLY A 6 -45.84 48.36 0.12
CA GLY A 6 -45.44 48.96 1.38
C GLY A 6 -43.94 48.90 1.70
N CYS A 7 -43.59 49.81 2.60
CA CYS A 7 -42.33 49.96 3.31
C CYS A 7 -42.44 49.19 4.64
N LEU A 8 -41.34 48.63 5.17
CA LEU A 8 -40.96 48.47 6.59
C LEU A 8 -39.86 47.39 6.68
N LEU A 9 -38.59 47.74 6.95
CA LEU A 9 -38.04 47.97 8.29
C LEU A 9 -38.59 46.96 9.33
N SER A 10 -37.92 45.81 9.49
CA SER A 10 -38.03 44.96 10.68
C SER A 10 -36.83 45.29 11.58
N LEU A 11 -36.98 46.14 12.59
CA LEU A 11 -37.34 45.78 13.97
C LEU A 11 -36.43 44.73 14.58
N ALA A 12 -35.43 45.25 15.29
CA ALA A 12 -34.83 44.62 16.45
C ALA A 12 -35.88 44.42 17.55
N GLY A 13 -35.76 43.32 18.29
CA GLY A 13 -36.38 43.14 19.60
C GLY A 13 -37.48 42.08 19.67
N ALA A 14 -37.11 40.88 20.12
CA ALA A 14 -37.94 40.11 21.04
C ALA A 14 -37.00 39.36 22.00
N GLU A 15 -36.76 40.00 23.14
CA GLU A 15 -36.32 39.36 24.37
C GLU A 15 -37.33 38.28 24.77
N ALA A 16 -36.83 37.13 25.20
CA ALA A 16 -37.49 36.33 26.22
C ALA A 16 -36.57 36.30 27.44
N GLN A 17 -37.05 36.91 28.52
CA GLN A 17 -36.40 37.03 29.81
C GLN A 17 -36.37 35.70 30.57
N ASP A 18 -35.27 35.53 31.30
CA ASP A 18 -35.07 34.87 32.60
C ASP A 18 -35.84 33.58 32.94
N GLY A 19 -35.06 32.49 32.91
CA GLY A 19 -35.15 31.40 33.88
C GLY A 19 -33.72 31.01 34.30
N ALA A 20 -33.29 31.48 35.47
CA ALA A 20 -31.97 31.20 36.03
C ALA A 20 -31.76 29.70 36.28
N PHE A 21 -30.81 29.05 35.58
CA PHE A 21 -30.14 27.81 36.03
C PHE A 21 -28.77 27.64 35.31
N VAL A 22 -27.71 27.56 36.12
CA VAL A 22 -26.36 26.98 35.95
C VAL A 22 -25.95 26.43 34.56
N GLY A 23 -24.83 26.90 33.99
CA GLY A 23 -23.89 26.00 33.28
C GLY A 23 -23.58 26.15 31.78
N ASN A 24 -23.97 27.21 31.06
CA ASN A 24 -23.59 27.36 29.65
C ASN A 24 -22.31 28.20 29.46
N LEU A 25 -21.27 27.60 28.88
CA LEU A 25 -20.13 28.36 28.32
C LEU A 25 -20.64 29.22 27.15
N PRO A 26 -20.08 30.42 26.92
CA PRO A 26 -20.43 31.23 25.76
C PRO A 26 -20.14 30.46 24.45
N PRO A 27 -20.87 30.76 23.35
CA PRO A 27 -20.61 30.18 22.04
C PRO A 27 -19.13 30.32 21.66
N ALA A 28 -18.57 29.29 21.01
CA ALA A 28 -17.16 29.18 20.63
C ALA A 28 -16.59 30.39 19.85
N GLU A 29 -17.46 31.25 19.32
CA GLU A 29 -17.14 32.44 18.54
C GLU A 29 -16.62 33.62 19.39
N ALA A 30 -16.99 33.70 20.68
CA ALA A 30 -16.49 34.74 21.59
C ALA A 30 -15.12 34.43 22.22
N LEU A 31 -14.56 33.23 21.94
CA LEU A 31 -13.39 32.66 22.62
C LEU A 31 -12.08 32.81 21.81
N ALA A 32 -12.05 33.66 20.79
CA ALA A 32 -10.97 33.77 19.80
C ALA A 32 -9.84 34.76 20.15
N THR A 33 -9.69 35.19 21.41
CA THR A 33 -8.54 36.02 21.85
C THR A 33 -7.61 35.26 22.78
N ALA A 34 -7.01 34.18 22.28
CA ALA A 34 -5.72 33.64 22.72
C ALA A 34 -5.28 32.61 21.66
N GLY A 35 -4.00 32.62 21.29
CA GLY A 35 -3.45 31.72 20.26
C GLY A 35 -3.68 30.23 20.55
N SER A 36 -3.54 29.43 19.50
CA SER A 36 -3.50 27.96 19.52
C SER A 36 -2.65 27.43 20.68
N ASN A 37 -3.27 26.92 21.74
CA ASN A 37 -2.53 26.27 22.81
C ASN A 37 -2.88 24.78 22.88
N GLY A 38 -1.88 23.94 22.58
CA GLY A 38 -1.84 22.54 23.01
C GLY A 38 -1.81 21.50 21.91
N ALA A 39 -2.96 21.24 21.29
CA ALA A 39 -3.14 20.12 20.39
C ALA A 39 -2.57 20.40 18.99
N LYS A 40 -1.72 19.51 18.49
CA LYS A 40 -1.14 19.52 17.15
C LYS A 40 -1.59 18.29 16.39
N PHE A 41 -1.83 18.43 15.09
CA PHE A 41 -2.05 17.28 14.22
C PHE A 41 -0.84 16.34 14.32
N PHE A 42 -1.10 15.06 14.54
CA PHE A 42 -0.06 14.02 14.54
C PHE A 42 -0.17 13.15 13.29
N THR A 43 -1.33 12.54 13.05
CA THR A 43 -1.51 11.63 11.92
C THR A 43 -2.99 11.43 11.60
N SER A 44 -3.28 10.89 10.42
CA SER A 44 -4.62 10.50 9.99
C SER A 44 -4.65 9.13 9.33
N TYR A 45 -5.80 8.48 9.42
CA TYR A 45 -6.08 7.20 8.78
C TYR A 45 -7.43 7.28 8.07
N THR A 46 -7.47 6.82 6.82
CA THR A 46 -8.70 6.60 6.07
C THR A 46 -8.82 5.10 5.84
N LEU A 47 -9.81 4.46 6.44
CA LEU A 47 -9.98 3.01 6.40
C LEU A 47 -11.40 2.56 6.75
N ASN A 48 -11.77 1.35 6.33
CA ASN A 48 -12.94 0.63 6.82
C ASN A 48 -12.67 0.16 8.25
N GLY A 49 -13.16 0.89 9.25
CA GLY A 49 -12.83 0.57 10.63
C GLY A 49 -13.08 1.74 11.58
N GLY A 50 -12.34 1.75 12.69
CA GLY A 50 -12.54 2.72 13.76
C GLY A 50 -11.40 2.71 14.76
N HIS A 51 -11.64 3.30 15.92
CA HIS A 51 -10.70 3.27 17.03
C HIS A 51 -11.39 2.87 18.33
N VAL A 52 -10.59 2.34 19.25
CA VAL A 52 -10.92 2.16 20.66
C VAL A 52 -9.79 2.73 21.50
N ALA A 53 -10.10 3.18 22.71
CA ALA A 53 -9.10 3.68 23.64
C ALA A 53 -9.49 3.33 25.07
N ALA A 54 -8.49 3.08 25.91
CA ALA A 54 -8.64 2.93 27.34
C ALA A 54 -7.37 3.40 28.05
N GLY A 55 -7.51 3.84 29.29
CA GLY A 55 -6.39 4.33 30.09
C GLY A 55 -6.20 3.62 31.42
N VAL A 56 -5.15 4.02 32.12
CA VAL A 56 -4.83 3.64 33.49
C VAL A 56 -4.00 4.73 34.17
N GLY A 57 -4.46 5.22 35.32
CA GLY A 57 -3.72 6.02 36.28
C GLY A 57 -2.81 5.13 37.11
N TRP A 58 -1.61 5.62 37.39
CA TRP A 58 -0.55 4.83 38.03
C TRP A 58 0.41 5.65 38.90
N ARG A 59 -0.09 6.76 39.46
CA ARG A 59 0.65 7.55 40.44
C ARG A 59 1.20 6.65 41.55
N ASN A 60 2.45 6.89 41.92
CA ASN A 60 3.20 6.10 42.91
C ASN A 60 3.34 4.60 42.57
N LEU A 61 3.13 4.18 41.32
CA LEU A 61 3.33 2.80 40.83
C LEU A 61 4.34 2.75 39.68
N GLY A 62 4.18 3.59 38.66
CA GLY A 62 4.94 3.52 37.40
C GLY A 62 4.71 2.20 36.64
N SER A 63 3.54 1.59 36.84
CA SER A 63 3.10 0.35 36.19
C SER A 63 1.57 0.26 36.25
N GLY A 64 0.97 -0.46 35.30
CA GLY A 64 -0.48 -0.54 35.18
C GLY A 64 -0.94 -1.62 34.20
N ARG A 65 -2.27 -1.75 34.06
CA ARG A 65 -2.90 -2.62 33.08
C ARG A 65 -3.98 -1.85 32.34
N ILE A 66 -3.92 -1.85 31.01
CA ILE A 66 -4.95 -1.22 30.17
C ILE A 66 -5.76 -2.32 29.52
N ARG A 67 -7.09 -2.29 29.70
CA ARG A 67 -8.00 -3.24 29.06
C ARG A 67 -8.62 -2.62 27.81
N ILE A 68 -8.25 -3.13 26.64
CA ILE A 68 -8.89 -2.81 25.37
C ILE A 68 -10.05 -3.76 25.13
N ALA A 69 -11.19 -3.18 24.77
CA ALA A 69 -12.42 -3.86 24.38
C ALA A 69 -13.10 -3.11 23.23
N GLY A 70 -14.06 -3.74 22.56
CA GLY A 70 -14.86 -3.11 21.51
C GLY A 70 -14.28 -3.20 20.10
N ILE A 71 -13.14 -3.87 19.91
CA ILE A 71 -12.64 -4.23 18.59
C ILE A 71 -13.51 -5.38 18.05
N PRO A 72 -14.16 -5.26 16.88
CA PRO A 72 -14.97 -6.32 16.31
C PRO A 72 -14.18 -7.62 16.08
N SER A 73 -14.84 -8.78 16.17
CA SER A 73 -14.21 -10.05 15.82
C SER A 73 -13.79 -10.06 14.35
N GLY A 74 -12.59 -10.57 14.03
CA GLY A 74 -12.04 -10.55 12.68
C GLY A 74 -11.45 -9.20 12.24
N ALA A 75 -11.49 -8.17 13.10
CA ALA A 75 -10.80 -6.91 12.84
C ALA A 75 -9.28 -7.06 12.98
N LEU A 76 -8.53 -6.30 12.20
CA LEU A 76 -7.08 -6.20 12.29
C LEU A 76 -6.68 -4.92 13.00
N VAL A 77 -5.66 -5.00 13.85
CA VAL A 77 -5.02 -3.82 14.44
C VAL A 77 -4.17 -3.16 13.37
N GLU A 78 -4.56 -1.95 12.97
CA GLU A 78 -3.81 -1.12 12.02
C GLU A 78 -2.64 -0.44 12.72
N GLN A 79 -2.93 0.13 13.88
CA GLN A 79 -1.98 0.93 14.63
C GLN A 79 -2.38 0.98 16.10
N ALA A 80 -1.41 0.96 17.00
CA ALA A 80 -1.61 1.24 18.41
C ALA A 80 -0.58 2.22 18.95
N PHE A 81 -1.06 3.26 19.63
CA PHE A 81 -0.22 4.29 20.26
C PHE A 81 -0.46 4.32 21.76
N LEU A 82 0.63 4.25 22.52
CA LEU A 82 0.62 4.48 23.95
C LEU A 82 1.03 5.92 24.25
N TYR A 83 0.15 6.67 24.91
CA TYR A 83 0.42 8.00 25.46
C TYR A 83 0.60 7.91 26.97
N TRP A 84 1.57 8.63 27.54
CA TRP A 84 1.70 8.76 28.99
C TRP A 84 2.26 10.13 29.38
N ALA A 85 1.95 10.55 30.61
CA ALA A 85 2.49 11.79 31.17
C ALA A 85 3.23 11.54 32.49
N VAL A 86 4.25 12.36 32.73
CA VAL A 86 5.07 12.34 33.94
C VAL A 86 5.41 13.78 34.33
N LEU A 87 5.29 14.13 35.61
CA LEU A 87 5.74 15.40 36.14
C LEU A 87 7.20 15.29 36.56
N ASN A 88 8.04 16.14 35.97
CA ASN A 88 9.43 16.30 36.38
C ASN A 88 9.99 17.63 35.83
N PRO A 89 10.77 18.41 36.63
CA PRO A 89 11.35 19.67 36.16
C PRO A 89 12.28 19.44 34.95
N THR A 90 13.09 18.37 34.98
CA THR A 90 14.11 18.11 33.96
C THR A 90 13.70 16.98 33.02
N ALA A 91 13.87 17.17 31.71
CA ALA A 91 13.69 16.08 30.74
C ALA A 91 14.82 15.08 30.91
N THR A 92 14.51 13.79 31.07
CA THR A 92 15.53 12.74 31.07
C THR A 92 15.10 11.57 30.20
N ALA A 93 16.09 10.81 29.71
CA ALA A 93 15.81 9.63 28.89
C ALA A 93 15.00 8.56 29.64
N SER A 94 15.04 8.53 30.97
CA SER A 94 14.24 7.57 31.76
C SER A 94 12.75 7.89 31.78
N LEU A 95 12.35 9.17 31.65
CA LEU A 95 10.93 9.55 31.60
C LEU A 95 10.25 9.03 30.32
N ALA A 96 11.02 8.96 29.24
CA ALA A 96 10.58 8.47 27.94
C ALA A 96 10.69 6.94 27.79
N ARG A 97 10.99 6.17 28.85
CA ARG A 97 11.17 4.71 28.76
C ARG A 97 10.18 3.97 29.65
N GLY A 98 9.79 2.79 29.18
CA GLY A 98 8.96 1.85 29.90
C GLY A 98 9.00 0.47 29.25
N ARG A 99 8.17 -0.44 29.74
CA ARG A 99 7.95 -1.76 29.15
C ARG A 99 6.46 -1.96 28.87
N PHE A 100 6.16 -2.40 27.66
CA PHE A 100 4.82 -2.80 27.20
C PHE A 100 4.85 -4.28 26.84
N GLU A 101 3.99 -5.10 27.46
CA GLU A 101 4.04 -6.58 27.32
C GLU A 101 5.44 -7.19 27.59
N GLY A 102 6.20 -6.56 28.48
CA GLY A 102 7.56 -6.98 28.82
C GLY A 102 8.65 -6.44 27.88
N GLN A 103 8.29 -5.93 26.70
CA GLN A 103 9.21 -5.36 25.72
C GLN A 103 9.53 -3.91 26.04
N THR A 104 10.81 -3.53 25.92
CA THR A 104 11.25 -2.16 26.19
C THR A 104 10.75 -1.24 25.08
N ILE A 105 10.10 -0.15 25.46
CA ILE A 105 9.65 0.88 24.54
C ILE A 105 10.29 2.23 24.86
N ARG A 106 10.46 3.06 23.83
CA ARG A 106 10.96 4.43 23.93
C ARG A 106 9.93 5.39 23.33
N GLY A 107 9.51 6.35 24.14
CA GLY A 107 8.59 7.41 23.75
C GLY A 107 9.27 8.54 23.01
N THR A 108 8.54 9.10 22.05
CA THR A 108 8.79 10.41 21.46
C THR A 108 8.09 11.46 22.31
N SER A 109 8.76 12.57 22.62
CA SER A 109 8.17 13.69 23.35
C SER A 109 7.14 14.40 22.46
N VAL A 110 5.89 14.49 22.91
CA VAL A 110 4.81 15.16 22.15
C VAL A 110 4.51 16.57 22.67
N GLY A 111 4.88 16.85 23.93
CA GLY A 111 4.70 18.17 24.52
C GLY A 111 5.31 18.32 25.91
N THR A 112 5.56 19.57 26.29
CA THR A 112 5.89 19.96 27.66
C THR A 112 5.08 21.19 28.00
N CYS A 113 4.48 21.20 29.19
CA CYS A 113 3.66 22.30 29.68
C CYS A 113 3.80 22.44 31.20
N ALA A 114 3.17 23.47 31.76
CA ALA A 114 3.12 23.67 33.20
C ALA A 114 2.53 22.44 33.91
N GLU A 115 3.01 22.18 35.12
CA GLU A 115 2.57 21.05 35.93
C GLU A 115 1.22 21.32 36.60
N PRO A 116 0.37 20.29 36.76
CA PRO A 116 -0.89 20.45 37.46
C PRO A 116 -0.63 20.45 38.97
N CYS A 117 -0.57 21.62 39.61
CA CYS A 117 -0.79 21.85 41.06
C CYS A 117 -0.17 20.87 42.09
N TRP A 118 0.88 20.11 41.75
CA TRP A 118 1.54 19.10 42.59
C TRP A 118 2.97 19.49 42.98
N GLY A 119 3.50 20.59 42.44
CA GLY A 119 4.89 21.02 42.62
C GLY A 119 5.89 20.18 41.82
N GLY A 120 5.43 19.53 40.75
CA GLY A 120 6.24 18.58 39.96
C GLY A 120 7.19 19.20 38.93
N GLY A 121 7.24 20.54 38.85
CA GLY A 121 8.06 21.31 37.93
C GLY A 121 7.41 21.48 36.55
N ALA A 122 7.33 20.41 35.75
CA ALA A 122 6.72 20.45 34.41
C ALA A 122 6.06 19.12 34.07
N THR A 123 4.94 19.17 33.32
CA THR A 123 4.34 17.97 32.74
C THR A 123 5.00 17.65 31.41
N ARG A 124 5.35 16.38 31.25
CA ARG A 124 6.03 15.85 30.06
C ARG A 124 5.22 14.71 29.49
N VAL A 125 4.78 14.86 28.25
CA VAL A 125 3.92 13.90 27.57
C VAL A 125 4.73 13.17 26.49
N TYR A 126 4.55 11.87 26.41
CA TYR A 126 5.24 11.00 25.47
C TYR A 126 4.25 10.10 24.73
N ARG A 127 4.61 9.75 23.49
CA ARG A 127 3.92 8.75 22.65
C ARG A 127 4.90 7.66 22.22
N ALA A 128 4.50 6.40 22.29
CA ALA A 128 5.19 5.28 21.65
C ALA A 128 4.25 4.55 20.69
N ASP A 129 4.77 4.13 19.54
CA ASP A 129 4.14 3.12 18.70
C ASP A 129 4.33 1.75 19.37
N VAL A 130 3.24 1.07 19.66
CA VAL A 130 3.21 -0.25 20.30
C VAL A 130 2.43 -1.27 19.46
N THR A 131 2.20 -0.97 18.18
CA THR A 131 1.37 -1.75 17.26
C THR A 131 1.78 -3.22 17.23
N GLU A 132 3.10 -3.49 17.19
CA GLU A 132 3.65 -4.86 17.15
C GLU A 132 3.33 -5.70 18.40
N PHE A 133 2.85 -5.08 19.48
CA PHE A 133 2.52 -5.75 20.75
C PHE A 133 1.01 -5.85 20.99
N VAL A 134 0.17 -5.28 20.13
CA VAL A 134 -1.28 -5.21 20.32
C VAL A 134 -1.98 -6.18 19.36
N THR A 135 -2.58 -7.23 19.91
CA THR A 135 -3.23 -8.31 19.15
C THR A 135 -4.75 -8.17 19.04
N GLY A 136 -5.33 -7.11 19.61
CA GLY A 136 -6.76 -6.82 19.59
C GLY A 136 -7.34 -6.56 20.98
N ASN A 137 -8.55 -7.06 21.24
CA ASN A 137 -9.15 -7.00 22.58
C ASN A 137 -8.30 -7.78 23.59
N GLY A 138 -8.06 -7.21 24.76
CA GLY A 138 -7.20 -7.83 25.76
C GLY A 138 -6.79 -6.88 26.86
N THR A 139 -6.03 -7.40 27.82
CA THR A 139 -5.43 -6.60 28.90
C THR A 139 -3.93 -6.54 28.68
N TYR A 140 -3.43 -5.34 28.42
CA TYR A 140 -2.01 -5.06 28.18
C TYR A 140 -1.33 -4.55 29.45
N ARG A 141 -0.13 -5.04 29.72
CA ARG A 141 0.64 -4.83 30.94
C ARG A 141 1.76 -3.83 30.70
N LEU A 142 1.79 -2.81 31.53
CA LEU A 142 2.77 -1.74 31.51
C LEU A 142 3.64 -1.80 32.77
N ARG A 143 4.96 -1.67 32.61
CA ARG A 143 5.92 -1.73 33.73
C ARG A 143 7.11 -0.82 33.52
N GLY A 144 7.77 -0.43 34.61
CA GLY A 144 9.08 0.23 34.55
C GLY A 144 9.02 1.67 34.02
N PHE A 145 7.85 2.30 34.03
CA PHE A 145 7.72 3.72 33.74
C PHE A 145 8.28 4.55 34.91
N ALA A 146 8.69 5.77 34.61
CA ALA A 146 9.29 6.67 35.57
C ALA A 146 8.29 7.05 36.68
N SER A 147 8.64 6.74 37.92
CA SER A 147 7.90 7.10 39.12
C SER A 147 8.90 7.11 40.29
N GLY A 148 8.96 8.19 41.06
CA GLY A 148 9.86 8.32 42.20
C GLY A 148 9.42 7.42 43.36
N LEU A 149 8.11 7.29 43.57
CA LEU A 149 7.51 6.30 44.46
C LEU A 149 6.96 5.11 43.66
N ARG A 150 7.07 3.92 44.23
CA ARG A 150 6.56 2.65 43.66
C ARG A 150 5.76 1.84 44.70
N THR A 151 5.28 2.52 45.72
CA THR A 151 4.61 1.96 46.89
C THR A 151 3.13 1.67 46.63
N GLY A 152 2.53 2.28 45.61
CA GLY A 152 1.10 2.25 45.36
C GLY A 152 0.28 3.05 46.37
N GLU A 153 0.94 3.86 47.20
CA GLU A 153 0.26 4.73 48.13
C GLU A 153 -0.55 5.81 47.40
N SER A 154 -1.61 6.26 48.05
CA SER A 154 -2.50 7.31 47.55
C SER A 154 -1.71 8.53 47.07
N PRO A 155 -2.11 9.19 45.96
CA PRO A 155 -1.49 10.44 45.50
C PRO A 155 -1.46 11.55 46.55
N TRP A 156 -2.43 11.53 47.46
CA TRP A 156 -2.56 12.50 48.56
C TRP A 156 -1.76 12.12 49.81
N SER A 157 -0.93 11.07 49.77
CA SER A 157 -0.05 10.76 50.90
C SER A 157 1.00 11.87 51.11
N SER A 158 1.55 11.94 52.33
CA SER A 158 2.59 12.90 52.66
C SER A 158 3.95 12.55 52.05
N ASN A 159 4.16 11.29 51.66
CA ASN A 159 5.38 10.85 51.02
C ASN A 159 5.35 11.24 49.54
N ARG A 160 6.36 11.99 49.11
CA ARG A 160 6.43 12.51 47.74
C ARG A 160 7.86 12.40 47.23
N ALA A 161 8.03 11.75 46.09
CA ALA A 161 9.31 11.70 45.39
C ALA A 161 9.11 11.83 43.88
N LEU A 162 9.86 12.76 43.27
CA LEU A 162 9.90 12.91 41.82
C LEU A 162 10.63 11.73 41.15
N PRO A 163 10.28 11.39 39.91
CA PRO A 163 9.21 11.99 39.10
C PRO A 163 7.80 11.49 39.50
N TYR A 164 6.75 12.30 39.32
CA TYR A 164 5.38 11.84 39.56
C TYR A 164 4.78 11.24 38.29
N ALA A 165 4.39 9.98 38.35
CA ALA A 165 3.72 9.30 37.24
C ALA A 165 2.24 9.65 37.23
N GLU A 166 1.67 10.01 36.07
CA GLU A 166 0.23 10.29 35.97
C GLU A 166 -0.53 9.02 35.63
N GLY A 167 -0.48 8.66 34.36
CA GLY A 167 -1.14 7.51 33.80
C GLY A 167 -0.73 7.32 32.36
N ALA A 168 -1.47 6.47 31.67
CA ALA A 168 -1.29 6.21 30.25
C ALA A 168 -2.60 5.81 29.57
N THR A 169 -2.73 6.15 28.29
CA THR A 169 -3.81 5.70 27.39
C THR A 169 -3.23 4.91 26.24
N LEU A 170 -3.85 3.77 25.94
CA LEU A 170 -3.63 3.02 24.71
C LEU A 170 -4.76 3.35 23.73
N VAL A 171 -4.42 3.96 22.60
CA VAL A 171 -5.32 4.17 21.46
C VAL A 171 -5.03 3.08 20.43
N VAL A 172 -6.05 2.33 20.02
CA VAL A 172 -5.96 1.28 19.00
C VAL A 172 -6.86 1.62 17.82
N ILE A 173 -6.27 1.73 16.65
CA ILE A 173 -6.96 1.91 15.36
C ILE A 173 -7.04 0.53 14.72
N TYR A 174 -8.23 0.17 14.24
CA TYR A 174 -8.48 -1.15 13.67
C TYR A 174 -9.20 -1.04 12.32
N ARG A 175 -8.96 -2.03 11.46
CA ARG A 175 -9.70 -2.28 10.22
C ARG A 175 -10.67 -3.43 10.38
N HIS A 176 -11.80 -3.36 9.70
CA HIS A 176 -12.77 -4.45 9.62
C HIS A 176 -13.52 -4.38 8.30
N ALA A 177 -13.59 -5.50 7.57
CA ALA A 177 -14.06 -5.54 6.18
C ALA A 177 -15.49 -5.00 5.99
N THR A 178 -16.36 -5.11 7.00
CA THR A 178 -17.75 -4.62 6.93
C THR A 178 -17.97 -3.28 7.64
N ALA A 179 -16.93 -2.69 8.24
CA ALA A 179 -17.06 -1.39 8.87
C ALA A 179 -17.17 -0.28 7.80
N PRO A 180 -17.91 0.81 8.06
CA PRO A 180 -17.91 1.94 7.16
C PRO A 180 -16.51 2.58 7.13
N VAL A 181 -16.19 3.20 5.98
CA VAL A 181 -15.00 4.04 5.86
C VAL A 181 -15.10 5.18 6.86
N ARG A 182 -14.02 5.40 7.62
CA ARG A 182 -13.86 6.55 8.50
C ARG A 182 -12.55 7.24 8.18
N THR A 183 -12.56 8.55 8.32
CA THR A 183 -11.34 9.32 8.55
C THR A 183 -11.14 9.44 10.06
N ILE A 184 -9.95 9.07 10.53
CA ILE A 184 -9.56 9.03 11.94
C ILE A 184 -8.33 9.91 12.07
N VAL A 185 -8.46 11.05 12.74
CA VAL A 185 -7.37 12.00 12.96
C VAL A 185 -6.95 12.00 14.42
N LEU A 186 -5.64 12.00 14.65
CA LEU A 186 -5.04 12.01 15.97
C LEU A 186 -4.33 13.34 16.16
N PHE A 187 -4.64 13.96 17.29
CA PHE A 187 -4.02 15.19 17.75
C PHE A 187 -3.41 14.96 19.12
N GLU A 188 -2.30 15.60 19.39
CA GLU A 188 -1.53 15.40 20.62
C GLU A 188 -0.90 16.69 21.11
N GLY A 189 -0.57 16.74 22.39
CA GLY A 189 0.13 17.88 22.95
C GLY A 189 0.23 17.85 24.46
N CYS A 190 0.48 19.03 25.04
CA CYS A 190 0.47 19.26 26.48
C CYS A 190 -0.11 20.65 26.72
N SER A 191 -1.22 20.74 27.45
CA SER A 191 -1.76 22.03 27.88
C SER A 191 -2.47 21.92 29.21
N LEU A 192 -2.00 22.72 30.17
CA LEU A 192 -2.61 22.89 31.48
C LEU A 192 -3.87 23.75 31.36
N PHE A 193 -4.95 23.33 32.00
CA PHE A 193 -6.16 24.12 32.20
C PHE A 193 -6.75 23.87 33.59
N TYR A 194 -7.29 24.93 34.19
CA TYR A 194 -7.81 24.94 35.56
C TYR A 194 -8.58 26.23 35.80
N GLY A 195 -9.49 26.26 36.78
CA GLY A 195 -10.12 27.52 37.19
C GLY A 195 -10.92 28.20 36.07
N SER A 196 -10.55 29.42 35.70
CA SER A 196 -11.06 30.16 34.53
C SER A 196 -10.23 29.94 33.25
N THR A 197 -9.04 29.34 33.38
CA THR A 197 -8.20 28.95 32.25
C THR A 197 -8.85 27.78 31.51
N ARG A 198 -9.07 27.93 30.20
CA ARG A 198 -9.69 26.92 29.34
C ARG A 198 -8.67 26.41 28.33
N VAL A 199 -8.77 25.15 27.94
CA VAL A 199 -8.20 24.70 26.66
C VAL A 199 -9.29 24.76 25.58
N ALA A 200 -8.92 25.26 24.41
CA ALA A 200 -9.74 25.17 23.22
C ALA A 200 -8.84 24.92 22.01
N PHE A 201 -9.15 23.90 21.23
CA PHE A 201 -8.37 23.53 20.05
C PHE A 201 -9.28 23.12 18.90
N LYS A 202 -8.74 23.25 17.70
CA LYS A 202 -9.42 22.90 16.45
C LYS A 202 -8.84 21.57 15.97
N LEU A 203 -9.72 20.67 15.55
CA LEU A 203 -9.34 19.46 14.84
C LEU A 203 -9.71 19.62 13.36
N SER A 204 -8.83 19.20 12.48
CA SER A 204 -8.93 19.28 11.01
C SER A 204 -8.28 18.03 10.39
N GLY A 205 -8.21 17.96 9.05
CA GLY A 205 -7.59 16.84 8.32
C GLY A 205 -8.49 15.60 8.19
N PHE A 206 -9.80 15.74 8.43
CA PHE A 206 -10.79 14.67 8.31
C PHE A 206 -11.78 14.96 7.18
N VAL A 207 -12.49 13.91 6.73
CA VAL A 207 -13.60 13.99 5.76
C VAL A 207 -14.88 13.57 6.43
N ALA A 208 -15.81 14.53 6.55
CA ALA A 208 -17.13 14.35 7.15
C ALA A 208 -18.23 14.29 6.07
N ASP A 209 -18.14 13.33 5.14
CA ASP A 209 -19.04 13.24 3.99
C ASP A 209 -19.36 11.78 3.59
N PRO A 210 -20.55 11.23 3.93
CA PRO A 210 -21.57 11.79 4.83
C PRO A 210 -21.25 11.51 6.31
N VAL A 211 -21.77 12.34 7.21
CA VAL A 211 -21.73 12.08 8.66
C VAL A 211 -22.86 11.15 9.07
N ARG A 212 -22.54 9.87 9.31
CA ARG A 212 -23.45 8.84 9.84
C ARG A 212 -23.05 8.39 11.23
N ASP A 213 -21.75 8.43 11.53
CA ASP A 213 -21.19 8.17 12.85
C ASP A 213 -19.97 9.06 13.04
N ALA A 214 -19.91 9.79 14.15
CA ALA A 214 -18.76 10.58 14.55
C ALA A 214 -18.49 10.42 16.05
N ARG A 215 -17.22 10.23 16.40
CA ARG A 215 -16.77 10.01 17.78
C ARG A 215 -15.52 10.83 18.06
N VAL A 216 -15.42 11.32 19.29
CA VAL A 216 -14.24 11.99 19.81
C VAL A 216 -13.74 11.26 21.05
N THR A 217 -12.47 10.91 21.09
CA THR A 217 -11.76 10.49 22.29
C THR A 217 -10.91 11.64 22.77
N VAL A 218 -10.90 11.91 24.07
CA VAL A 218 -10.06 12.93 24.69
C VAL A 218 -9.33 12.30 25.88
N VAL A 219 -8.03 12.56 25.96
CA VAL A 219 -7.14 12.07 27.02
C VAL A 219 -6.70 13.24 27.88
N VAL A 220 -6.97 13.13 29.18
CA VAL A 220 -6.65 14.15 30.18
C VAL A 220 -5.89 13.49 31.32
N ALA A 221 -4.80 14.12 31.74
CA ALA A 221 -4.05 13.76 32.93
C ALA A 221 -4.47 14.65 34.10
N ASP A 222 -4.27 14.10 35.30
CA ASP A 222 -4.55 14.71 36.60
C ASP A 222 -6.03 14.98 36.90
N GLY A 223 -6.95 14.23 36.30
CA GLY A 223 -8.36 14.31 36.70
C GLY A 223 -8.64 13.59 38.01
N GLN A 224 -9.49 14.17 38.84
CA GLN A 224 -9.91 13.58 40.11
C GLN A 224 -11.33 13.97 40.53
N SER A 225 -11.90 13.15 41.42
CA SER A 225 -13.14 13.47 42.14
C SER A 225 -12.86 13.89 43.59
N THR A 226 -12.45 15.14 43.78
CA THR A 226 -12.66 15.98 44.99
C THR A 226 -14.15 16.26 45.34
N ALA A 227 -14.78 15.27 45.97
CA ALA A 227 -15.97 15.47 46.84
C ALA A 227 -17.23 16.09 46.18
N GLY A 228 -17.39 16.03 44.86
CA GLY A 228 -18.65 16.38 44.18
C GLY A 228 -18.86 17.87 43.94
N THR A 229 -17.78 18.66 43.98
CA THR A 229 -17.82 20.13 43.79
C THR A 229 -17.30 20.57 42.43
N GLU A 230 -16.78 19.65 41.64
CA GLU A 230 -16.14 19.94 40.37
C GLU A 230 -17.15 20.18 39.28
N GLN A 231 -16.85 21.17 38.45
CA GLN A 231 -17.75 21.70 37.43
C GLN A 231 -17.04 21.79 36.08
N GLU A 232 -16.05 20.93 35.82
CA GLU A 232 -15.43 20.90 34.49
C GLU A 232 -16.43 20.42 33.46
N VAL A 233 -16.35 21.04 32.30
CA VAL A 233 -17.17 20.72 31.15
C VAL A 233 -16.27 20.41 29.97
N LEU A 234 -16.68 19.43 29.18
CA LEU A 234 -16.13 19.16 27.87
C LEU A 234 -17.16 19.58 26.82
N GLN A 235 -16.72 20.34 25.83
CA GLN A 235 -17.56 20.81 24.74
C GLN A 235 -17.04 20.35 23.39
N PHE A 236 -17.98 20.07 22.50
CA PHE A 236 -17.75 19.81 21.09
C PHE A 236 -18.59 20.78 20.26
N ASN A 237 -17.94 21.55 19.39
CA ASN A 237 -18.56 22.64 18.61
C ASN A 237 -19.42 23.59 19.46
N GLY A 238 -18.93 23.92 20.68
CA GLY A 238 -19.61 24.81 21.63
C GLY A 238 -20.78 24.17 22.39
N THR A 239 -21.11 22.90 22.11
CA THR A 239 -22.14 22.15 22.85
C THR A 239 -21.46 21.29 23.90
N THR A 240 -21.90 21.38 25.15
CA THR A 240 -21.44 20.52 26.24
C THR A 240 -21.83 19.06 25.96
N ILE A 241 -20.85 18.15 26.01
CA ILE A 241 -21.07 16.73 25.84
C ILE A 241 -21.11 16.03 27.20
N ALA A 242 -22.11 15.17 27.39
CA ALA A 242 -22.30 14.45 28.64
C ALA A 242 -21.12 13.49 28.88
N GLY A 243 -20.51 13.58 30.05
CA GLY A 243 -19.50 12.65 30.54
C GLY A 243 -19.89 12.05 31.90
N PRO A 244 -18.97 11.32 32.53
CA PRO A 244 -19.10 10.93 33.92
C PRO A 244 -19.51 12.12 34.82
N SER A 245 -20.29 11.84 35.86
CA SER A 245 -20.66 12.80 36.89
C SER A 245 -19.79 12.56 38.13
N PRO A 246 -19.37 13.61 38.88
CA PRO A 246 -19.72 15.03 38.74
C PRO A 246 -18.97 15.78 37.62
N SER A 247 -17.85 15.22 37.15
CA SER A 247 -16.97 15.82 36.15
C SER A 247 -16.58 14.80 35.07
N PRO A 248 -16.43 15.21 33.80
CA PRO A 248 -15.92 14.33 32.75
C PRO A 248 -14.49 13.85 33.00
N TRP A 249 -13.75 14.49 33.93
CA TRP A 249 -12.36 14.20 34.29
C TRP A 249 -12.27 13.79 35.76
N ASN A 250 -12.79 12.62 36.09
CA ASN A 250 -12.94 12.17 37.47
C ASN A 250 -11.78 11.29 37.95
N GLY A 251 -10.80 11.02 37.09
CA GLY A 251 -9.65 10.17 37.37
C GLY A 251 -9.97 8.69 37.44
N SER A 252 -11.08 8.23 36.86
CA SER A 252 -11.57 6.87 37.12
C SER A 252 -10.86 5.75 36.35
N ASP A 253 -9.89 6.08 35.48
CA ASP A 253 -9.14 5.08 34.75
C ASP A 253 -8.19 4.31 35.68
N GLY A 254 -8.62 3.21 36.29
CA GLY A 254 -7.75 2.29 37.03
C GLY A 254 -7.64 2.54 38.54
N PRO A 255 -6.63 1.94 39.21
CA PRO A 255 -6.59 1.86 40.67
C PRO A 255 -6.08 3.13 41.36
N GLN A 256 -5.38 3.99 40.62
CA GLN A 256 -4.93 5.30 41.11
C GLN A 256 -5.76 6.35 40.38
N PRO A 257 -6.33 7.35 41.08
CA PRO A 257 -6.93 8.50 40.42
C PRO A 257 -5.85 9.28 39.65
N LEU A 258 -6.21 10.30 38.86
CA LEU A 258 -5.31 11.18 38.07
C LEU A 258 -5.20 10.89 36.57
N TRP A 259 -6.09 10.09 35.98
CA TRP A 259 -6.09 9.87 34.53
C TRP A 259 -7.49 9.60 33.97
N ASP A 260 -7.78 10.15 32.79
CA ASP A 260 -9.07 9.99 32.11
C ASP A 260 -8.92 9.77 30.60
N THR A 261 -9.62 8.75 30.12
CA THR A 261 -9.77 8.42 28.69
C THR A 261 -11.25 8.35 28.34
N GLY A 262 -11.81 9.47 27.89
CA GLY A 262 -13.23 9.56 27.54
C GLY A 262 -13.45 9.41 26.03
N THR A 263 -14.40 8.56 25.61
CA THR A 263 -14.86 8.49 24.20
C THR A 263 -16.34 8.82 24.10
N TYR A 264 -16.68 9.81 23.29
CA TYR A 264 -18.00 10.41 23.21
C TYR A 264 -18.54 10.38 21.79
N THR A 265 -19.85 10.13 21.65
CA THR A 265 -20.53 10.21 20.36
C THR A 265 -20.89 11.66 20.07
N VAL A 266 -20.49 12.16 18.89
CA VAL A 266 -20.66 13.56 18.47
C VAL A 266 -21.28 13.67 17.08
N THR A 267 -21.94 12.61 16.61
CA THR A 267 -22.59 12.54 15.29
C THR A 267 -23.56 13.70 15.06
N SER A 268 -24.46 13.99 16.01
CA SER A 268 -25.44 15.09 15.88
C SER A 268 -24.82 16.49 15.96
N LEU A 269 -23.59 16.59 16.45
CA LEU A 269 -22.83 17.84 16.60
C LEU A 269 -21.83 18.06 15.46
N THR A 270 -21.74 17.11 14.52
CA THR A 270 -20.82 17.15 13.38
C THR A 270 -21.61 17.37 12.10
N ARG A 271 -21.37 18.50 11.44
CA ARG A 271 -22.05 18.85 10.17
C ARG A 271 -21.42 18.10 9.00
N GLY A 272 -22.26 17.62 8.07
CA GLY A 272 -21.80 17.12 6.77
C GLY A 272 -20.99 18.17 6.00
N GLY A 273 -19.85 17.77 5.44
CA GLY A 273 -18.90 18.65 4.75
C GLY A 273 -18.04 19.52 5.67
N ALA A 274 -18.13 19.36 6.99
CA ALA A 274 -17.24 20.08 7.91
C ALA A 274 -15.77 19.73 7.61
N LYS A 275 -14.91 20.74 7.55
CA LYS A 275 -13.44 20.61 7.45
C LYS A 275 -12.75 20.78 8.80
N LEU A 276 -13.50 21.24 9.80
CA LEU A 276 -12.99 21.60 11.11
C LEU A 276 -14.06 21.38 12.19
N VAL A 277 -13.63 20.87 13.34
CA VAL A 277 -14.43 20.84 14.58
C VAL A 277 -13.65 21.46 15.73
N ARG A 278 -14.36 21.89 16.77
CA ARG A 278 -13.76 22.52 17.95
C ARG A 278 -13.99 21.68 19.19
N ILE A 279 -12.95 21.52 20.00
CA ILE A 279 -13.03 20.96 21.34
C ILE A 279 -12.63 22.04 22.33
N ALA A 280 -13.37 22.15 23.42
CA ALA A 280 -13.02 23.00 24.54
C ALA A 280 -13.25 22.28 25.87
N SER A 281 -12.39 22.54 26.85
CA SER A 281 -12.53 22.00 28.20
C SER A 281 -12.10 23.00 29.27
N GLY A 282 -12.78 22.95 30.41
CA GLY A 282 -12.37 23.57 31.68
C GLY A 282 -13.52 23.79 32.65
N GLY A 283 -13.22 24.39 33.81
CA GLY A 283 -14.14 24.53 34.93
C GLY A 283 -15.34 25.47 34.72
N ALA A 284 -16.24 25.57 35.70
CA ALA A 284 -17.12 26.72 35.84
C ALA A 284 -16.39 27.86 36.57
N THR A 285 -16.87 29.10 36.50
CA THR A 285 -16.23 30.27 37.13
C THR A 285 -16.34 30.31 38.66
N THR A 286 -16.97 29.31 39.28
CA THR A 286 -17.19 29.22 40.73
C THR A 286 -16.46 27.99 41.30
N SER A 287 -15.93 28.14 42.52
CA SER A 287 -15.09 27.20 43.30
C SER A 287 -15.27 25.69 43.03
N GLY A 288 -14.15 24.95 43.03
CA GLY A 288 -14.13 23.47 42.93
C GLY A 288 -13.36 22.90 41.72
N ASN A 289 -12.51 23.67 41.06
CA ASN A 289 -11.89 23.25 39.78
C ASN A 289 -10.54 22.57 39.97
N ASP A 290 -10.34 21.52 39.18
CA ASP A 290 -9.13 20.72 39.11
C ASP A 290 -8.04 21.33 38.19
N CYS A 291 -6.79 20.93 38.41
CA CYS A 291 -5.66 21.27 37.55
C CYS A 291 -5.40 20.15 36.55
N LEU A 292 -5.86 20.33 35.32
CA LEU A 292 -5.92 19.25 34.33
C LEU A 292 -4.93 19.48 33.20
N VAL A 293 -4.42 18.41 32.60
CA VAL A 293 -3.54 18.49 31.44
C VAL A 293 -4.13 17.74 30.26
N PHE A 294 -4.37 18.45 29.16
CA PHE A 294 -4.69 17.83 27.87
C PHE A 294 -3.46 17.07 27.33
N VAL A 295 -3.68 15.83 26.89
CA VAL A 295 -2.64 14.92 26.38
C VAL A 295 -2.86 14.60 24.89
N ALA A 296 -4.05 14.16 24.53
CA ALA A 296 -4.37 13.74 23.16
C ALA A 296 -5.87 13.81 22.86
N ALA A 297 -6.21 13.90 21.59
CA ALA A 297 -7.56 13.75 21.07
C ALA A 297 -7.55 12.86 19.81
N VAL A 298 -8.58 12.04 19.66
CA VAL A 298 -8.83 11.25 18.45
C VAL A 298 -10.22 11.59 17.94
N PHE A 299 -10.33 12.03 16.71
CA PHE A 299 -11.63 12.27 16.09
C PHE A 299 -11.81 11.31 14.90
N ALA A 300 -12.89 10.53 14.94
CA ALA A 300 -13.25 9.60 13.89
C ALA A 300 -14.62 9.96 13.35
N VAL A 301 -14.73 10.09 12.03
CA VAL A 301 -16.00 10.42 11.36
C VAL A 301 -16.11 9.63 10.06
N THR A 302 -17.33 9.18 9.74
CA THR A 302 -17.59 8.44 8.51
C THR A 302 -17.33 9.28 7.27
N ALA A 303 -16.73 8.64 6.29
CA ALA A 303 -16.56 9.13 4.93
C ALA A 303 -17.13 8.10 3.94
N ARG A 304 -17.16 8.46 2.67
CA ARG A 304 -17.57 7.60 1.56
C ARG A 304 -16.40 7.40 0.62
N ASP A 305 -16.26 6.16 0.16
CA ASP A 305 -15.44 5.73 -0.96
C ASP A 305 -16.39 4.89 -1.83
N THR A 306 -16.84 5.48 -2.94
CA THR A 306 -17.93 4.96 -3.76
C THR A 306 -17.48 3.83 -4.67
N ASP A 307 -16.24 3.86 -5.17
CA ASP A 307 -15.72 2.81 -6.03
C ASP A 307 -14.84 1.79 -5.30
N GLY A 308 -14.38 2.06 -4.08
CA GLY A 308 -13.65 1.14 -3.22
C GLY A 308 -12.18 1.00 -3.58
N ASP A 309 -11.51 2.07 -4.00
CA ASP A 309 -10.07 2.10 -4.28
C ASP A 309 -9.21 2.59 -3.10
N GLY A 310 -9.83 3.02 -1.99
CA GLY A 310 -9.15 3.54 -0.81
C GLY A 310 -8.98 5.06 -0.80
N LEU A 311 -9.47 5.76 -1.84
CA LEU A 311 -9.63 7.20 -1.87
C LEU A 311 -11.09 7.54 -1.54
N VAL A 312 -11.29 8.53 -0.68
CA VAL A 312 -12.65 8.95 -0.35
C VAL A 312 -13.17 9.93 -1.40
N ASP A 313 -14.47 9.88 -1.68
CA ASP A 313 -15.16 10.69 -2.70
C ASP A 313 -14.82 12.19 -2.60
N ALA A 314 -14.66 12.70 -1.38
CA ALA A 314 -14.32 14.09 -1.15
C ALA A 314 -12.91 14.45 -1.62
N TRP A 315 -11.94 13.53 -1.51
CA TRP A 315 -10.58 13.72 -2.00
C TRP A 315 -10.56 13.75 -3.52
N GLU A 316 -11.27 12.84 -4.18
CA GLU A 316 -11.32 12.74 -5.64
C GLU A 316 -12.14 13.86 -6.29
N ARG A 317 -13.07 14.46 -5.55
CA ARG A 317 -13.93 15.55 -6.01
C ARG A 317 -13.35 16.94 -5.69
N ASP A 318 -12.84 17.12 -4.48
CA ASP A 318 -12.47 18.44 -3.95
C ASP A 318 -10.94 18.60 -3.75
N GLY A 319 -10.16 17.52 -3.86
CA GLY A 319 -8.75 17.47 -3.50
C GLY A 319 -8.48 17.04 -2.06
N TYR A 320 -7.25 16.63 -1.78
CA TYR A 320 -6.79 16.23 -0.44
C TYR A 320 -6.07 17.40 0.25
N ASP A 321 -6.59 17.80 1.40
CA ASP A 321 -6.00 18.75 2.36
C ASP A 321 -5.45 17.92 3.52
N HIS A 322 -4.13 17.74 3.51
CA HIS A 322 -3.39 16.83 4.39
C HIS A 322 -3.29 17.37 5.81
N ASP A 323 -2.96 18.65 5.96
CA ASP A 323 -2.77 19.28 7.26
C ASP A 323 -4.05 19.95 7.81
N GLY A 324 -5.11 19.98 6.99
CA GLY A 324 -6.40 20.52 7.36
C GLY A 324 -6.39 22.04 7.51
N ASN A 325 -5.46 22.73 6.86
CA ASN A 325 -5.34 24.19 6.92
C ASN A 325 -6.37 24.91 6.02
N GLY A 326 -7.14 24.16 5.21
CA GLY A 326 -8.12 24.67 4.26
C GLY A 326 -7.59 24.86 2.84
N THR A 327 -6.31 24.56 2.60
CA THR A 327 -5.65 24.58 1.29
C THR A 327 -5.52 23.14 0.79
N VAL A 328 -5.81 22.90 -0.48
CA VAL A 328 -5.62 21.59 -1.09
C VAL A 328 -4.11 21.36 -1.32
N ASP A 329 -3.56 20.28 -0.75
CA ASP A 329 -2.16 19.89 -0.92
C ASP A 329 -1.95 19.00 -2.14
N ILE A 330 -2.94 18.13 -2.43
CA ILE A 330 -2.96 17.24 -3.59
C ILE A 330 -4.29 17.37 -4.35
N ASP A 331 -4.23 17.94 -5.54
CA ASP A 331 -5.37 18.09 -6.45
C ASP A 331 -5.61 16.79 -7.25
N LEU A 332 -6.25 15.81 -6.60
CA LEU A 332 -6.62 14.55 -7.24
C LEU A 332 -7.56 14.71 -8.44
N PRO A 333 -8.57 15.61 -8.43
CA PRO A 333 -9.36 15.90 -9.63
C PRO A 333 -8.47 16.28 -10.83
N ALA A 334 -7.50 17.18 -10.63
CA ALA A 334 -6.58 17.59 -11.69
C ALA A 334 -5.61 16.47 -12.12
N LEU A 335 -5.29 15.54 -11.22
CA LEU A 335 -4.55 14.32 -11.56
C LEU A 335 -5.41 13.29 -12.31
N GLY A 336 -6.73 13.49 -12.38
CA GLY A 336 -7.66 12.68 -13.15
C GLY A 336 -8.40 11.61 -12.34
N ALA A 337 -8.35 11.69 -11.01
CA ALA A 337 -9.12 10.82 -10.14
C ALA A 337 -10.63 11.02 -10.34
N LYS A 338 -11.42 9.96 -10.15
CA LYS A 338 -12.87 10.04 -10.32
C LYS A 338 -13.59 9.15 -9.32
N VAL A 339 -14.45 9.78 -8.52
CA VAL A 339 -15.33 9.19 -7.49
C VAL A 339 -16.00 7.84 -7.81
N ARG A 340 -16.20 7.52 -9.09
CA ARG A 340 -16.92 6.33 -9.54
C ARG A 340 -16.07 5.42 -10.42
N LYS A 341 -14.75 5.60 -10.44
CA LYS A 341 -13.80 4.81 -11.21
C LYS A 341 -12.47 4.70 -10.48
N LYS A 342 -12.15 3.46 -10.09
CA LYS A 342 -10.97 3.10 -9.31
C LYS A 342 -9.68 3.66 -9.90
N ASP A 343 -8.85 4.20 -9.01
CA ASP A 343 -7.56 4.80 -9.27
C ASP A 343 -6.45 4.14 -8.43
N VAL A 344 -5.24 4.07 -8.99
CA VAL A 344 -4.03 3.69 -8.25
C VAL A 344 -2.93 4.69 -8.59
N PHE A 345 -2.30 5.26 -7.57
CA PHE A 345 -1.28 6.30 -7.71
C PHE A 345 0.12 5.78 -7.36
N LEU A 346 1.08 5.98 -8.27
CA LEU A 346 2.49 5.66 -8.06
C LEU A 346 3.34 6.92 -8.15
N GLU A 347 4.29 7.06 -7.23
CA GLU A 347 5.40 7.99 -7.33
C GLU A 347 6.69 7.20 -7.48
N ILE A 348 7.41 7.44 -8.59
CA ILE A 348 8.63 6.73 -8.95
C ILE A 348 9.82 7.69 -8.90
N ASP A 349 10.69 7.51 -7.92
CA ASP A 349 12.04 8.08 -7.93
C ASP A 349 13.02 7.07 -8.56
N TYR A 350 14.10 7.56 -9.17
CA TYR A 350 15.02 6.70 -9.92
C TYR A 350 16.48 7.12 -9.75
N MET A 351 17.40 6.17 -9.77
CA MET A 351 18.84 6.44 -9.72
C MET A 351 19.40 6.85 -11.08
N ALA A 352 20.24 7.89 -11.11
CA ALA A 352 20.96 8.27 -12.31
C ALA A 352 22.34 8.92 -12.03
N SER A 353 23.20 8.84 -13.02
CA SER A 353 24.49 9.53 -13.15
C SER A 353 24.62 10.08 -14.59
N ASP A 354 25.74 10.73 -14.91
CA ASP A 354 25.96 11.37 -16.22
C ASP A 354 25.83 10.43 -17.43
N ASN A 355 26.13 9.14 -17.27
CA ASN A 355 26.16 8.15 -18.34
C ASN A 355 25.30 6.91 -18.06
N HIS A 356 24.53 6.87 -16.96
CA HIS A 356 23.71 5.74 -16.57
C HIS A 356 22.41 6.22 -15.93
N SER A 357 21.26 5.69 -16.36
CA SER A 357 19.97 6.09 -15.79
C SER A 357 19.03 4.91 -15.64
N HIS A 358 18.41 4.81 -14.47
CA HIS A 358 17.31 3.91 -14.18
C HIS A 358 15.95 4.58 -14.31
N ARG A 359 15.88 5.74 -14.97
CA ARG A 359 14.59 6.36 -15.27
C ARG A 359 13.72 5.36 -16.04
N PRO A 360 12.49 5.06 -15.57
CA PRO A 360 11.64 4.09 -16.24
C PRO A 360 11.39 4.48 -17.70
N LYS A 361 11.44 3.50 -18.60
CA LYS A 361 11.11 3.68 -20.01
C LYS A 361 9.63 4.03 -20.14
N PRO A 362 9.25 5.08 -20.89
CA PRO A 362 7.84 5.44 -21.09
C PRO A 362 6.98 4.27 -21.61
N GLU A 363 7.54 3.43 -22.48
CA GLU A 363 6.90 2.26 -23.06
C GLU A 363 6.61 1.19 -21.99
N ALA A 364 7.51 1.00 -21.02
CA ALA A 364 7.30 0.06 -19.92
C ALA A 364 6.12 0.52 -19.04
N ILE A 365 6.07 1.82 -18.70
CA ILE A 365 4.93 2.40 -17.97
C ILE A 365 3.62 2.28 -18.76
N ALA A 366 3.68 2.43 -20.09
CA ALA A 366 2.51 2.29 -20.96
C ALA A 366 1.93 0.87 -20.92
N LEU A 367 2.77 -0.17 -20.90
CA LEU A 367 2.34 -1.57 -20.77
C LEU A 367 1.64 -1.83 -19.43
N VAL A 368 2.21 -1.36 -18.32
CA VAL A 368 1.56 -1.52 -17.00
C VAL A 368 0.22 -0.77 -16.96
N ARG A 369 0.16 0.47 -17.46
CA ARG A 369 -1.10 1.24 -17.60
C ARG A 369 -2.13 0.51 -18.47
N GLN A 370 -1.70 -0.17 -19.52
CA GLN A 370 -2.59 -0.95 -20.38
C GLN A 370 -3.19 -2.16 -19.65
N GLY A 371 -2.40 -2.89 -18.85
CA GLY A 371 -2.89 -3.97 -18.00
C GLY A 371 -4.02 -3.51 -17.07
N PHE A 372 -3.78 -2.45 -16.29
CA PHE A 372 -4.78 -1.88 -15.38
C PHE A 372 -6.01 -1.33 -16.10
N ARG A 373 -5.84 -0.61 -17.22
CA ARG A 373 -6.97 -0.08 -18.00
C ARG A 373 -7.85 -1.18 -18.58
N ASN A 374 -7.27 -2.31 -18.95
CA ASN A 374 -8.00 -3.44 -19.53
C ASN A 374 -8.53 -4.41 -18.47
N ALA A 375 -8.26 -4.18 -17.18
CA ALA A 375 -8.66 -5.07 -16.11
C ALA A 375 -10.18 -5.30 -16.12
N PRO A 376 -10.67 -6.53 -15.87
CA PRO A 376 -12.09 -6.86 -15.84
C PRO A 376 -12.75 -6.43 -14.50
N VAL A 377 -12.37 -5.27 -13.98
CA VAL A 377 -12.86 -4.71 -12.72
C VAL A 377 -13.98 -3.74 -13.05
N ALA A 378 -15.20 -4.00 -12.56
CA ALA A 378 -16.34 -3.13 -12.80
C ALA A 378 -16.29 -1.89 -11.89
N ASN A 379 -16.68 -0.75 -12.44
CA ASN A 379 -16.76 0.51 -11.72
C ASN A 379 -18.21 0.96 -11.56
N PRO A 380 -18.52 1.73 -10.49
CA PRO A 380 -19.85 2.31 -10.31
C PRO A 380 -20.31 3.15 -11.50
N ASP A 381 -19.42 3.80 -12.26
CA ASP A 381 -19.79 4.59 -13.45
C ASP A 381 -20.22 3.73 -14.67
N GLY A 382 -20.16 2.41 -14.57
CA GLY A 382 -20.50 1.46 -15.63
C GLY A 382 -19.33 1.11 -16.57
N THR A 383 -18.15 1.72 -16.38
CA THR A 383 -16.93 1.33 -17.09
C THR A 383 -16.23 0.14 -16.43
N THR A 384 -15.24 -0.41 -17.11
CA THR A 384 -14.31 -1.40 -16.54
C THR A 384 -12.88 -0.86 -16.50
N GLY A 385 -12.04 -1.46 -15.67
CA GLY A 385 -10.62 -1.17 -15.56
C GLY A 385 -10.29 -0.21 -14.42
N ILE A 386 -9.00 -0.09 -14.13
CA ILE A 386 -8.45 0.78 -13.09
C ILE A 386 -7.57 1.82 -13.78
N THR A 387 -7.64 3.08 -13.36
CA THR A 387 -6.74 4.12 -13.88
C THR A 387 -5.45 4.12 -13.07
N LEU A 388 -4.33 3.81 -13.73
CA LEU A 388 -3.01 3.85 -13.10
C LEU A 388 -2.32 5.20 -13.36
N HIS A 389 -2.25 6.03 -12.32
CA HIS A 389 -1.57 7.31 -12.30
C HIS A 389 -0.11 7.12 -11.91
N VAL A 390 0.80 7.59 -12.76
CA VAL A 390 2.25 7.40 -12.54
C VAL A 390 2.93 8.74 -12.63
N ALA A 391 3.45 9.20 -11.51
CA ALA A 391 4.33 10.37 -11.42
C ALA A 391 5.77 9.87 -11.37
N VAL A 392 6.54 10.11 -12.45
CA VAL A 392 8.00 9.91 -12.41
C VAL A 392 8.60 11.15 -11.76
N GLY A 393 9.05 10.97 -10.52
CA GLY A 393 9.58 11.99 -9.62
C GLY A 393 11.05 12.30 -9.86
N ASN A 394 11.80 12.34 -8.76
CA ASN A 394 13.14 12.89 -8.71
C ASN A 394 14.21 11.93 -9.22
N SER A 395 15.24 12.49 -9.83
CA SER A 395 16.52 11.79 -10.01
C SER A 395 17.24 11.72 -8.66
N LEU A 396 17.59 10.51 -8.26
CA LEU A 396 18.43 10.20 -7.11
C LEU A 396 19.88 10.05 -7.59
N ALA A 397 20.84 10.45 -6.75
CA ALA A 397 22.24 10.15 -7.01
C ALA A 397 22.41 8.63 -7.14
N HIS A 398 23.08 8.19 -8.21
CA HIS A 398 23.32 6.77 -8.45
C HIS A 398 24.08 6.14 -7.28
N GLN A 399 23.55 5.02 -6.80
CA GLN A 399 24.20 4.13 -5.87
C GLN A 399 24.19 2.75 -6.52
N ARG A 400 25.32 2.03 -6.45
CA ARG A 400 25.40 0.68 -7.01
C ARG A 400 24.43 -0.27 -6.29
N ASP A 401 24.45 -0.24 -4.97
CA ASP A 401 23.70 -1.17 -4.12
C ASP A 401 22.90 -0.38 -3.07
N LEU A 402 21.57 -0.48 -3.12
CA LEU A 402 20.66 0.14 -2.16
C LEU A 402 20.52 -0.75 -0.91
N ASP A 403 20.73 -0.17 0.27
CA ASP A 403 20.48 -0.87 1.54
C ASP A 403 18.97 -1.00 1.81
N MET A 404 18.48 -2.23 1.85
CA MET A 404 17.08 -2.56 2.12
C MET A 404 16.88 -2.90 3.60
N TRP A 405 16.05 -2.22 4.37
CA TRP A 405 15.19 -1.06 4.06
C TRP A 405 15.74 0.28 4.60
N ALA A 406 16.92 0.28 5.22
CA ALA A 406 17.46 1.47 5.88
C ALA A 406 17.82 2.59 4.88
N GLY A 407 18.43 2.24 3.75
CA GLY A 407 18.73 3.18 2.67
C GLY A 407 17.46 3.68 1.99
N PHE A 408 16.52 2.78 1.72
CA PHE A 408 15.20 3.11 1.19
C PHE A 408 14.48 4.15 2.07
N ASP A 409 14.41 3.92 3.38
CA ASP A 409 13.75 4.82 4.33
C ASP A 409 14.42 6.19 4.40
N THR A 410 15.75 6.22 4.31
CA THR A 410 16.51 7.47 4.28
C THR A 410 16.15 8.31 3.05
N ILE A 411 16.02 7.66 1.89
CA ILE A 411 15.59 8.33 0.65
C ILE A 411 14.13 8.77 0.78
N LYS A 412 13.22 7.88 1.17
CA LYS A 412 11.79 8.18 1.31
C LYS A 412 11.55 9.34 2.28
N ALA A 413 12.23 9.38 3.42
CA ALA A 413 12.11 10.46 4.40
C ALA A 413 12.54 11.83 3.86
N SER A 414 13.44 11.87 2.87
CA SER A 414 13.95 13.12 2.29
C SER A 414 13.30 13.52 0.96
N ARG A 415 12.68 12.57 0.24
CA ARG A 415 12.16 12.79 -1.12
C ARG A 415 10.66 12.65 -1.25
N PHE A 416 10.04 11.77 -0.46
CA PHE A 416 8.61 11.52 -0.55
C PHE A 416 7.83 12.43 0.39
N ARG A 417 7.04 13.35 -0.20
CA ARG A 417 6.21 14.29 0.55
C ARG A 417 5.22 13.55 1.45
N GLU A 418 5.01 14.08 2.64
CA GLU A 418 4.16 13.45 3.66
C GLU A 418 2.68 13.38 3.23
N ASP A 419 2.20 14.43 2.57
CA ASP A 419 0.85 14.54 1.99
C ASP A 419 0.54 13.50 0.90
N ARG A 420 1.56 12.88 0.30
CA ARG A 420 1.38 11.81 -0.70
C ARG A 420 1.30 10.43 -0.09
N ARG A 421 1.79 10.22 1.14
CA ARG A 421 1.82 8.91 1.81
C ARG A 421 0.46 8.22 1.91
N PRO A 422 -0.68 8.93 2.10
CA PRO A 422 -2.00 8.30 2.14
C PRO A 422 -2.54 7.89 0.77
N ILE A 423 -1.96 8.38 -0.33
CA ILE A 423 -2.51 8.20 -1.68
C ILE A 423 -1.59 7.36 -2.58
N PHE A 424 -0.28 7.61 -2.54
CA PHE A 424 0.68 7.05 -3.48
C PHE A 424 1.38 5.79 -2.93
N HIS A 425 1.58 4.80 -3.80
CA HIS A 425 2.63 3.80 -3.66
C HIS A 425 3.96 4.43 -4.05
N TYR A 426 4.96 4.29 -3.19
CA TYR A 426 6.29 4.85 -3.41
C TYR A 426 7.23 3.79 -3.98
N VAL A 427 7.89 4.14 -5.09
CA VAL A 427 8.71 3.26 -5.90
C VAL A 427 10.10 3.85 -6.05
N ILE A 428 11.14 3.04 -5.84
CA ILE A 428 12.51 3.40 -6.22
C ILE A 428 12.98 2.48 -7.35
N PHE A 429 13.33 3.06 -8.50
CA PHE A 429 14.11 2.39 -9.53
C PHE A 429 15.60 2.51 -9.18
N ALA A 430 16.12 1.48 -8.50
CA ALA A 430 17.49 1.37 -8.02
C ALA A 430 18.38 0.64 -9.04
N HIS A 431 19.70 0.68 -8.83
CA HIS A 431 20.62 -0.16 -9.60
C HIS A 431 20.56 -1.62 -9.13
N ASN A 432 21.12 -1.95 -7.96
CA ASN A 432 20.92 -3.25 -7.31
C ASN A 432 20.41 -3.06 -5.88
N MET A 433 19.92 -4.14 -5.29
CA MET A 433 19.68 -4.24 -3.85
C MET A 433 20.88 -4.92 -3.18
N LYS A 434 21.37 -4.33 -2.09
CA LYS A 434 22.54 -4.81 -1.37
C LYS A 434 22.30 -6.23 -0.84
N ASP A 435 23.26 -7.12 -1.06
CA ASP A 435 23.25 -8.52 -0.62
C ASP A 435 22.09 -9.37 -1.22
N MET A 436 21.45 -8.90 -2.30
CA MET A 436 20.34 -9.58 -3.00
C MET A 436 20.66 -9.97 -4.45
N GLY A 437 21.94 -10.02 -4.82
CA GLY A 437 22.37 -10.47 -6.14
C GLY A 437 21.72 -9.70 -7.29
N SER A 438 21.11 -10.43 -8.23
CA SER A 438 20.43 -9.87 -9.41
C SER A 438 18.90 -9.91 -9.28
N THR A 439 18.36 -9.92 -8.07
CA THR A 439 16.91 -9.82 -7.85
C THR A 439 16.33 -8.61 -8.58
N SER A 440 15.27 -8.83 -9.35
CA SER A 440 14.68 -7.80 -10.22
C SER A 440 13.91 -6.71 -9.46
N GLY A 441 13.27 -7.05 -8.34
CA GLY A 441 12.46 -6.13 -7.55
C GLY A 441 12.16 -6.70 -6.16
N LEU A 442 11.56 -5.86 -5.30
CA LEU A 442 11.08 -6.27 -3.99
C LEU A 442 10.00 -5.33 -3.47
N SER A 443 8.88 -5.88 -3.02
CA SER A 443 7.88 -5.18 -2.22
C SER A 443 8.15 -5.32 -0.73
N ARG A 444 7.89 -4.26 0.04
CA ARG A 444 8.06 -4.24 1.49
C ARG A 444 7.05 -5.09 2.24
N GLY A 445 5.88 -5.30 1.65
CA GLY A 445 4.78 -6.00 2.28
C GLY A 445 3.74 -6.47 1.28
N ILE A 446 2.96 -7.46 1.71
CA ILE A 446 1.84 -8.01 0.95
C ILE A 446 0.59 -7.98 1.83
N PRO A 447 -0.33 -7.02 1.64
CA PRO A 447 -0.17 -5.79 0.87
C PRO A 447 0.82 -4.79 1.50
N GLY A 448 1.14 -3.74 0.75
CA GLY A 448 2.14 -2.74 1.10
C GLY A 448 2.01 -1.46 0.26
N ARG A 449 2.90 -0.50 0.50
CA ARG A 449 2.95 0.75 -0.27
C ARG A 449 4.33 1.13 -0.78
N ASP A 450 5.34 0.32 -0.47
CA ASP A 450 6.74 0.60 -0.75
C ASP A 450 7.30 -0.56 -1.56
N LEU A 451 7.88 -0.26 -2.73
CA LEU A 451 8.54 -1.27 -3.55
C LEU A 451 9.79 -0.72 -4.25
N VAL A 452 10.63 -1.64 -4.73
CA VAL A 452 11.84 -1.36 -5.48
C VAL A 452 11.85 -2.14 -6.79
N VAL A 453 12.34 -1.50 -7.86
CA VAL A 453 12.76 -2.15 -9.11
C VAL A 453 14.28 -2.00 -9.21
N SER A 454 15.01 -3.10 -9.38
CA SER A 454 16.48 -3.15 -9.38
C SER A 454 17.03 -3.98 -10.54
N LEU A 455 17.17 -3.36 -11.70
CA LEU A 455 17.57 -4.03 -12.95
C LEU A 455 19.04 -3.79 -13.35
N GLY A 456 19.91 -3.45 -12.39
CA GLY A 456 21.34 -3.22 -12.59
C GLY A 456 22.12 -4.48 -13.02
N GLY A 457 21.70 -5.67 -12.56
CA GLY A 457 22.25 -6.96 -12.96
C GLY A 457 21.68 -7.53 -14.27
N TRP A 458 20.70 -6.85 -14.87
CA TRP A 458 19.89 -7.32 -16.00
C TRP A 458 20.37 -6.75 -17.33
N THR A 459 19.61 -6.99 -18.40
CA THR A 459 19.90 -6.53 -19.75
C THR A 459 20.21 -5.03 -19.77
N ASN A 460 21.32 -4.64 -20.40
CA ASN A 460 21.81 -3.24 -20.45
C ASN A 460 22.04 -2.56 -19.09
N GLN A 461 22.09 -3.31 -17.98
CA GLN A 461 22.20 -2.79 -16.61
C GLN A 461 21.07 -1.81 -16.21
N THR A 462 19.95 -1.84 -16.94
CA THR A 462 18.74 -1.04 -16.69
C THR A 462 17.45 -1.83 -16.95
N GLY A 463 17.58 -3.03 -17.49
CA GLY A 463 16.51 -3.86 -18.01
C GLY A 463 15.92 -3.42 -19.36
N THR A 464 15.26 -4.34 -20.05
CA THR A 464 14.44 -4.11 -21.25
C THR A 464 13.09 -3.49 -20.89
N ILE A 465 12.28 -3.12 -21.89
CA ILE A 465 10.92 -2.61 -21.66
C ILE A 465 10.07 -3.66 -20.92
N GLN A 466 10.20 -4.93 -21.30
CA GLN A 466 9.44 -6.03 -20.74
C GLN A 466 9.89 -6.37 -19.31
N GLU A 467 11.20 -6.40 -19.05
CA GLU A 467 11.74 -6.59 -17.70
C GLU A 467 11.27 -5.45 -16.76
N GLN A 468 11.30 -4.18 -17.21
CA GLN A 468 10.81 -3.05 -16.42
C GLN A 468 9.29 -3.10 -16.17
N ALA A 469 8.48 -3.37 -17.21
CA ALA A 469 7.03 -3.42 -17.07
C ALA A 469 6.59 -4.58 -16.18
N GLY A 470 7.20 -5.73 -16.42
CA GLY A 470 7.00 -6.97 -15.69
C GLY A 470 7.27 -6.84 -14.21
N THR A 471 8.49 -6.44 -13.86
CA THR A 471 8.88 -6.25 -12.46
C THR A 471 8.04 -5.17 -11.79
N LEU A 472 7.85 -3.99 -12.41
CA LEU A 472 7.02 -2.95 -11.80
C LEU A 472 5.60 -3.44 -11.50
N MET A 473 4.98 -4.16 -12.44
CA MET A 473 3.63 -4.70 -12.25
C MET A 473 3.61 -5.83 -11.22
N HIS A 474 4.63 -6.67 -11.17
CA HIS A 474 4.77 -7.74 -10.17
C HIS A 474 4.86 -7.16 -8.75
N GLU A 475 5.78 -6.23 -8.53
CA GLU A 475 5.95 -5.61 -7.21
C GLU A 475 4.74 -4.78 -6.78
N LEU A 476 4.08 -4.11 -7.74
CA LEU A 476 2.81 -3.43 -7.46
C LEU A 476 1.73 -4.44 -7.06
N GLY A 477 1.73 -5.64 -7.65
CA GLY A 477 0.83 -6.73 -7.32
C GLY A 477 0.96 -7.17 -5.86
N HIS A 478 2.19 -7.26 -5.37
CA HIS A 478 2.46 -7.46 -3.94
C HIS A 478 1.88 -6.34 -3.08
N ASN A 479 2.13 -5.09 -3.44
CA ASN A 479 1.58 -3.94 -2.74
C ASN A 479 0.05 -3.97 -2.65
N ILE A 480 -0.65 -4.51 -3.66
CA ILE A 480 -2.11 -4.65 -3.67
C ILE A 480 -2.61 -6.05 -3.29
N GLY A 481 -1.78 -6.85 -2.60
CA GLY A 481 -2.19 -8.04 -1.85
C GLY A 481 -2.00 -9.39 -2.56
N LEU A 482 -1.40 -9.42 -3.74
CA LEU A 482 -1.15 -10.65 -4.50
C LEU A 482 0.16 -11.32 -4.09
N ARG A 483 0.20 -12.64 -4.26
CA ARG A 483 1.41 -13.48 -4.09
C ARG A 483 1.73 -14.20 -5.40
N HIS A 484 2.85 -14.91 -5.44
CA HIS A 484 3.32 -15.54 -6.68
C HIS A 484 2.38 -16.61 -7.26
N GLY A 485 1.52 -17.18 -6.43
CA GLY A 485 0.46 -18.12 -6.83
C GLY A 485 -0.96 -17.55 -6.69
N GLY A 486 -1.08 -16.22 -6.50
CA GLY A 486 -2.33 -15.50 -6.23
C GLY A 486 -2.58 -15.38 -4.73
N ASP A 487 -3.08 -16.46 -4.12
CA ASP A 487 -3.38 -16.57 -2.69
C ASP A 487 -2.27 -17.24 -1.86
N ASN A 488 -1.20 -17.73 -2.50
CA ASN A 488 -0.06 -18.41 -1.88
C ASN A 488 1.25 -18.05 -2.59
N HIS A 489 2.39 -18.45 -2.00
CA HIS A 489 3.74 -18.14 -2.52
C HIS A 489 4.26 -19.18 -3.53
N THR A 490 3.41 -20.07 -4.03
CA THR A 490 3.84 -21.13 -4.95
C THR A 490 4.12 -20.57 -6.34
N ASN A 491 5.35 -20.75 -6.81
CA ASN A 491 5.84 -20.29 -8.12
C ASN A 491 5.52 -21.27 -9.26
N TYR A 492 5.65 -20.77 -10.49
CA TYR A 492 5.55 -21.52 -11.77
C TYR A 492 4.30 -22.38 -11.96
N LYS A 493 3.19 -22.04 -11.29
CA LYS A 493 1.91 -22.74 -11.43
C LYS A 493 1.39 -22.65 -12.87
N PRO A 494 1.26 -23.77 -13.61
CA PRO A 494 0.80 -23.72 -15.00
C PRO A 494 -0.63 -23.21 -15.16
N ASN A 495 -1.45 -23.33 -14.12
CA ASN A 495 -2.84 -22.88 -14.12
C ASN A 495 -3.03 -21.45 -13.57
N TYR A 496 -1.95 -20.73 -13.24
CA TYR A 496 -2.00 -19.35 -12.78
C TYR A 496 -1.30 -18.42 -13.78
N LEU A 497 -2.11 -17.85 -14.67
CA LEU A 497 -1.68 -17.01 -15.78
C LEU A 497 -1.65 -15.54 -15.34
N SER A 498 -0.60 -15.17 -14.62
CA SER A 498 -0.41 -13.83 -14.06
C SER A 498 1.05 -13.39 -14.18
N VAL A 499 1.30 -12.09 -14.31
CA VAL A 499 2.64 -11.51 -14.14
C VAL A 499 3.22 -11.76 -12.73
N MET A 500 2.36 -12.05 -11.73
CA MET A 500 2.79 -12.49 -10.40
C MET A 500 3.47 -13.86 -10.41
N ASN A 501 3.26 -14.66 -11.45
CA ASN A 501 3.95 -15.94 -11.61
C ASN A 501 5.24 -15.71 -12.40
N TYR A 502 6.39 -16.11 -11.84
CA TYR A 502 7.70 -15.96 -12.46
C TYR A 502 7.78 -16.49 -13.89
N ALA A 503 6.99 -17.52 -14.24
CA ALA A 503 6.88 -18.00 -15.61
C ALA A 503 6.53 -16.91 -16.63
N PHE A 504 5.95 -15.78 -16.20
CA PHE A 504 5.47 -14.69 -17.04
C PHE A 504 6.00 -13.32 -16.62
N GLN A 505 6.68 -13.18 -15.48
CA GLN A 505 7.02 -11.87 -14.89
C GLN A 505 7.71 -10.93 -15.87
N THR A 506 8.80 -11.33 -16.50
CA THR A 506 9.66 -10.48 -17.35
C THR A 506 9.34 -10.55 -18.84
N ARG A 507 8.46 -11.47 -19.24
CA ARG A 507 8.13 -11.79 -20.65
C ARG A 507 6.66 -11.56 -20.98
N GLY A 508 5.80 -11.42 -19.98
CA GLY A 508 4.35 -11.30 -20.12
C GLY A 508 3.64 -12.63 -20.38
N LEU A 509 2.31 -12.58 -20.33
CA LEU A 509 1.43 -13.69 -20.68
C LEU A 509 1.49 -13.98 -22.18
N ILE A 510 1.29 -15.25 -22.52
CA ILE A 510 1.21 -15.72 -23.89
C ILE A 510 -0.23 -15.54 -24.36
N LYS A 511 -0.44 -14.71 -25.39
CA LYS A 511 -1.74 -14.47 -26.02
C LYS A 511 -1.61 -14.56 -27.53
N ASP A 512 -2.48 -15.34 -28.16
CA ASP A 512 -2.45 -15.62 -29.60
C ASP A 512 -1.09 -16.18 -30.08
N GLY A 513 -0.42 -16.93 -29.20
CA GLY A 513 0.92 -17.49 -29.45
C GLY A 513 2.08 -16.48 -29.28
N VAL A 514 1.80 -15.28 -28.79
CA VAL A 514 2.78 -14.19 -28.65
C VAL A 514 2.93 -13.79 -27.18
N GLU A 515 4.17 -13.60 -26.74
CA GLU A 515 4.52 -13.08 -25.41
C GLU A 515 4.39 -11.54 -25.35
N GLY A 516 4.46 -10.95 -24.15
CA GLY A 516 4.47 -9.49 -23.96
C GLY A 516 3.17 -8.89 -23.43
N ASN A 517 2.14 -9.70 -23.16
CA ASN A 517 0.91 -9.21 -22.52
C ASN A 517 1.05 -9.19 -20.99
N PHE A 518 1.42 -8.06 -20.40
CA PHE A 518 1.51 -7.87 -18.94
C PHE A 518 0.12 -7.65 -18.34
N ASP A 519 -0.32 -8.61 -17.55
CA ASP A 519 -1.66 -8.63 -16.95
C ASP A 519 -1.65 -9.50 -15.70
N TYR A 520 -2.54 -9.22 -14.76
CA TYR A 520 -2.83 -10.17 -13.68
C TYR A 520 -3.83 -11.22 -14.16
N SER A 521 -3.94 -12.33 -13.43
CA SER A 521 -4.88 -13.39 -13.77
C SER A 521 -6.31 -12.90 -13.71
N ARG A 522 -7.09 -13.26 -14.74
CA ARG A 522 -8.53 -12.97 -14.87
C ARG A 522 -9.41 -14.19 -14.63
N PHE A 523 -8.80 -15.35 -14.34
CA PHE A 523 -9.48 -16.64 -14.41
C PHE A 523 -9.03 -17.59 -13.31
N VAL A 524 -10.01 -18.29 -12.74
CA VAL A 524 -9.75 -19.51 -11.96
C VAL A 524 -9.76 -20.71 -12.91
N ASN A 525 -8.56 -21.08 -13.39
CA ASN A 525 -8.35 -22.29 -14.19
C ASN A 525 -8.54 -23.57 -13.36
N ARG A 526 -8.57 -24.72 -14.05
CA ARG A 526 -8.73 -26.03 -13.42
C ARG A 526 -7.65 -26.26 -12.35
N THR A 527 -8.05 -26.74 -11.18
CA THR A 527 -7.12 -27.20 -10.13
C THR A 527 -6.32 -28.39 -10.64
N LEU A 528 -5.00 -28.36 -10.44
CA LEU A 528 -4.09 -29.43 -10.78
C LEU A 528 -3.68 -30.15 -9.49
N ASP A 529 -3.74 -31.48 -9.48
CA ASP A 529 -3.16 -32.30 -8.43
C ASP A 529 -2.00 -33.08 -9.05
N GLU A 530 -0.77 -32.75 -8.65
CA GLU A 530 0.45 -33.35 -9.20
C GLU A 530 0.55 -34.86 -8.96
N ARG A 531 -0.29 -35.42 -8.08
CA ARG A 531 -0.40 -36.87 -7.87
C ARG A 531 -1.30 -37.56 -8.90
N SER A 532 -2.09 -36.79 -9.66
CA SER A 532 -3.12 -37.31 -10.54
C SER A 532 -3.54 -36.27 -11.59
N LEU A 533 -2.66 -36.00 -12.55
CA LEU A 533 -2.86 -35.06 -13.64
C LEU A 533 -3.49 -35.75 -14.86
N ALA A 534 -4.56 -35.17 -15.40
CA ALA A 534 -5.18 -35.65 -16.63
C ALA A 534 -4.62 -34.89 -17.84
N GLU A 535 -3.84 -35.55 -18.68
CA GLU A 535 -3.21 -34.94 -19.85
C GLU A 535 -4.22 -34.46 -20.88
N SER A 536 -5.23 -35.29 -21.15
CA SER A 536 -6.35 -34.96 -22.05
C SER A 536 -7.13 -33.71 -21.65
N ALA A 537 -7.12 -33.35 -20.36
CA ALA A 537 -7.78 -32.16 -19.85
C ALA A 537 -6.87 -30.92 -19.81
N GLY A 538 -5.56 -31.11 -19.63
CA GLY A 538 -4.62 -30.02 -19.40
C GLY A 538 -5.11 -29.06 -18.30
N ILE A 539 -4.99 -27.75 -18.54
CA ILE A 539 -5.48 -26.69 -17.64
C ILE A 539 -6.85 -26.11 -18.06
N ARG A 540 -7.50 -26.74 -19.04
CA ARG A 540 -8.72 -26.22 -19.65
C ARG A 540 -9.91 -26.28 -18.69
N ARG A 541 -10.70 -25.21 -18.69
CA ARG A 541 -12.03 -25.12 -18.09
C ARG A 541 -13.03 -24.54 -19.10
N ALA A 542 -14.32 -24.85 -18.93
CA ALA A 542 -15.38 -24.19 -19.68
C ALA A 542 -15.32 -22.67 -19.49
N GLY A 543 -15.28 -21.91 -20.58
CA GLY A 543 -15.16 -20.45 -20.57
C GLY A 543 -13.72 -19.91 -20.58
N ASN A 544 -12.69 -20.77 -20.56
CA ASN A 544 -11.32 -20.31 -20.74
C ASN A 544 -11.15 -19.62 -22.11
N PRO A 545 -10.49 -18.46 -22.16
CA PRO A 545 -10.21 -17.80 -23.44
C PRO A 545 -9.30 -18.68 -24.30
N THR A 546 -9.66 -18.86 -25.56
CA THR A 546 -8.98 -19.79 -26.47
C THR A 546 -7.61 -19.33 -26.91
N ASN A 547 -7.29 -18.06 -26.70
CA ASN A 547 -6.05 -17.45 -27.15
C ASN A 547 -4.93 -17.43 -26.12
N TYR A 548 -5.10 -17.97 -24.91
CA TYR A 548 -4.02 -17.95 -23.92
C TYR A 548 -3.11 -19.17 -24.03
N GLY A 549 -1.83 -18.97 -23.72
CA GLY A 549 -0.83 -20.01 -23.50
C GLY A 549 -0.41 -20.12 -22.04
N THR A 550 0.30 -21.19 -21.70
CA THR A 550 0.90 -21.43 -20.39
C THR A 550 2.30 -22.01 -20.52
N ARG A 551 3.06 -21.97 -19.41
CA ARG A 551 4.33 -22.65 -19.23
C ARG A 551 4.22 -23.67 -18.09
N TYR A 552 4.94 -24.77 -18.21
CA TYR A 552 4.97 -25.85 -17.23
C TYR A 552 6.31 -26.57 -17.24
N THR A 553 6.59 -27.34 -16.20
CA THR A 553 7.74 -28.24 -16.13
C THR A 553 7.26 -29.68 -16.37
N ASP A 554 7.96 -30.45 -17.20
CA ASP A 554 7.66 -31.88 -17.41
C ASP A 554 8.38 -32.78 -16.39
N ALA A 555 8.14 -34.10 -16.45
CA ALA A 555 8.78 -35.05 -15.53
C ALA A 555 10.31 -35.14 -15.68
N GLY A 556 10.85 -34.69 -16.82
CA GLY A 556 12.28 -34.53 -17.08
C GLY A 556 12.87 -33.22 -16.54
N CYS A 557 12.10 -32.43 -15.79
CA CYS A 557 12.47 -31.08 -15.33
C CYS A 557 12.78 -30.11 -16.47
N THR A 558 12.19 -30.33 -17.64
CA THR A 558 12.29 -29.42 -18.79
C THR A 558 11.10 -28.49 -18.79
N ARG A 559 11.36 -27.18 -18.81
CA ARG A 559 10.29 -26.18 -18.92
C ARG A 559 9.79 -26.10 -20.37
N ARG A 560 8.48 -26.15 -20.54
CA ARG A 560 7.76 -26.16 -21.82
C ARG A 560 6.69 -25.08 -21.86
N ALA A 561 6.18 -24.79 -23.06
CA ALA A 561 5.07 -23.88 -23.29
C ALA A 561 4.03 -24.50 -24.24
N THR A 562 2.75 -24.25 -23.99
CA THR A 562 1.64 -24.75 -24.82
C THR A 562 0.41 -23.86 -24.71
N ALA A 563 -0.57 -24.07 -25.60
CA ALA A 563 -1.85 -23.37 -25.54
C ALA A 563 -2.75 -23.95 -24.44
N VAL A 564 -3.42 -23.10 -23.66
CA VAL A 564 -4.32 -23.48 -22.54
C VAL A 564 -5.42 -24.45 -22.96
N ILE A 565 -5.84 -24.40 -24.24
CA ILE A 565 -6.93 -25.20 -24.79
C ILE A 565 -6.54 -26.61 -25.22
N ARG A 566 -5.24 -26.91 -25.32
CA ARG A 566 -4.76 -28.21 -25.77
C ARG A 566 -4.63 -29.19 -24.61
N PRO A 567 -4.74 -30.51 -24.87
CA PRO A 567 -4.13 -31.51 -24.01
C PRO A 567 -2.66 -31.17 -23.73
N ILE A 568 -2.19 -31.51 -22.55
CA ILE A 568 -0.81 -31.26 -22.12
C ILE A 568 -0.19 -32.60 -21.76
N ASP A 569 0.84 -32.96 -22.51
CA ASP A 569 1.79 -34.02 -22.19
C ASP A 569 2.60 -33.55 -20.97
N TRP A 570 2.14 -33.94 -19.79
CA TRP A 570 2.69 -33.53 -18.51
C TRP A 570 3.99 -34.27 -18.22
N ASP A 571 4.10 -35.55 -18.55
CA ASP A 571 5.30 -36.34 -18.28
C ASP A 571 6.38 -36.24 -19.36
N GLY A 572 6.04 -35.72 -20.53
CA GLY A 572 6.95 -35.42 -21.63
C GLY A 572 7.34 -36.65 -22.45
N ASP A 573 6.56 -37.73 -22.40
CA ASP A 573 6.85 -38.98 -23.12
C ASP A 573 6.55 -38.92 -24.63
N GLY A 574 5.92 -37.83 -25.09
CA GLY A 574 5.56 -37.57 -26.48
C GLY A 574 4.14 -38.00 -26.85
N GLY A 575 3.33 -38.46 -25.88
CA GLY A 575 1.96 -38.90 -26.01
C GLY A 575 0.94 -38.02 -25.27
N ILE A 576 -0.33 -38.44 -25.31
CA ILE A 576 -1.36 -37.96 -24.38
C ILE A 576 -1.97 -39.19 -23.74
N ASP A 577 -1.76 -39.37 -22.45
CA ASP A 577 -2.21 -40.53 -21.69
C ASP A 577 -3.72 -40.53 -21.45
N ALA A 578 -4.29 -41.74 -21.52
CA ALA A 578 -5.66 -41.99 -21.11
C ALA A 578 -5.80 -42.10 -19.58
N SER A 579 -4.74 -42.56 -18.89
CA SER A 579 -4.63 -42.57 -17.44
C SER A 579 -4.05 -41.27 -16.90
N ASN A 580 -4.32 -40.96 -15.64
CA ASN A 580 -3.68 -39.82 -15.01
C ASN A 580 -2.21 -40.12 -14.70
N VAL A 581 -1.36 -39.11 -14.85
CA VAL A 581 0.08 -39.17 -14.54
C VAL A 581 0.39 -38.44 -13.25
N SER A 582 1.52 -38.77 -12.61
CA SER A 582 1.98 -38.10 -11.39
C SER A 582 3.27 -37.36 -11.69
N VAL A 583 3.18 -36.05 -11.90
CA VAL A 583 4.30 -35.21 -12.35
C VAL A 583 4.31 -33.90 -11.57
N ASN A 584 5.49 -33.42 -11.21
CA ASN A 584 5.64 -32.06 -10.71
C ASN A 584 5.70 -31.08 -11.88
N VAL A 585 4.81 -30.09 -11.87
CA VAL A 585 4.61 -29.21 -13.03
C VAL A 585 5.04 -27.77 -12.78
N ASN A 586 5.57 -27.46 -11.60
CA ASN A 586 5.80 -26.10 -11.12
C ASN A 586 7.21 -25.81 -10.56
N ASP A 587 8.21 -26.67 -10.84
CA ASP A 587 9.70 -26.49 -10.69
C ASP A 587 10.43 -27.71 -10.09
N CYS A 588 9.88 -28.92 -10.22
CA CYS A 588 10.43 -30.18 -9.72
C CYS A 588 10.54 -30.31 -8.18
N GLU A 589 9.81 -29.49 -7.42
CA GLU A 589 9.76 -29.54 -5.96
C GLU A 589 8.46 -30.21 -5.44
N ALA A 590 8.59 -31.43 -4.89
CA ALA A 590 7.58 -32.26 -4.17
C ALA A 590 6.06 -32.01 -4.41
N GLY A 591 5.32 -33.05 -4.80
CA GLY A 591 3.89 -33.04 -5.20
C GLY A 591 2.91 -32.15 -4.40
N VAL A 592 2.40 -31.09 -5.04
CA VAL A 592 1.43 -30.11 -4.50
C VAL A 592 0.11 -30.11 -5.29
N VAL A 593 -0.96 -29.58 -4.68
CA VAL A 593 -2.21 -29.25 -5.36
C VAL A 593 -2.20 -27.76 -5.72
N HIS A 594 -2.29 -27.43 -7.00
CA HIS A 594 -2.26 -26.07 -7.52
C HIS A 594 -3.67 -25.59 -7.82
N ARG A 595 -4.17 -24.62 -7.04
CA ARG A 595 -5.45 -23.95 -7.31
C ARG A 595 -5.22 -22.72 -8.19
N GLY A 596 -6.02 -22.53 -9.23
CA GLY A 596 -6.02 -21.27 -9.99
C GLY A 596 -6.55 -20.11 -9.13
N TYR A 597 -6.27 -18.87 -9.53
CA TYR A 597 -6.68 -17.67 -8.81
C TYR A 597 -7.01 -16.53 -9.78
N ASP A 598 -8.03 -15.75 -9.47
CA ASP A 598 -8.42 -14.55 -10.21
C ASP A 598 -7.94 -13.33 -9.41
N ASP A 599 -6.90 -12.68 -9.90
CA ASP A 599 -6.21 -11.61 -9.18
C ASP A 599 -7.07 -10.34 -9.16
N TRP A 600 -7.63 -9.97 -10.32
CA TRP A 600 -8.34 -8.71 -10.49
C TRP A 600 -9.57 -8.60 -9.58
N GLN A 601 -10.19 -9.73 -9.22
CA GLN A 601 -11.33 -9.78 -8.30
C GLN A 601 -10.93 -9.79 -6.81
N ASN A 602 -9.64 -9.89 -6.48
CA ASN A 602 -9.16 -10.06 -5.11
C ASN A 602 -8.06 -9.06 -4.72
N LEU A 603 -8.05 -7.87 -5.33
CA LEU A 603 -7.10 -6.82 -5.02
C LEU A 603 -7.43 -6.08 -3.71
N THR A 604 -6.38 -5.61 -3.03
CA THR A 604 -6.42 -4.70 -1.89
C THR A 604 -5.85 -3.34 -2.30
N LEU A 605 -6.68 -2.49 -2.91
CA LEU A 605 -6.23 -1.25 -3.58
C LEU A 605 -5.74 -0.16 -2.62
N ASP A 606 -6.22 -0.14 -1.38
CA ASP A 606 -5.74 0.81 -0.36
C ASP A 606 -4.30 0.49 0.12
N GLY A 607 -3.74 -0.65 -0.32
CA GLY A 607 -2.41 -1.15 0.03
C GLY A 607 -2.30 -1.66 1.46
N ARG A 608 -3.42 -1.98 2.13
CA ARG A 608 -3.46 -2.30 3.56
C ARG A 608 -4.39 -3.47 3.84
N ALA A 609 -3.85 -4.52 4.48
CA ALA A 609 -4.52 -5.82 4.54
C ALA A 609 -5.86 -5.78 5.29
N LEU A 610 -6.84 -6.52 4.78
CA LEU A 610 -7.97 -7.03 5.56
C LEU A 610 -7.80 -8.55 5.66
N GLY A 611 -7.62 -9.09 6.87
CA GLY A 611 -7.64 -10.54 7.10
C GLY A 611 -6.32 -11.32 7.11
N MET A 612 -5.15 -10.70 7.32
CA MET A 612 -3.93 -11.39 7.76
C MET A 612 -3.55 -10.99 9.18
N SER A 613 -3.31 -11.97 10.05
CA SER A 613 -2.98 -11.77 11.46
C SER A 613 -1.72 -10.90 11.66
N SER A 614 -1.94 -9.66 12.11
CA SER A 614 -0.95 -8.70 12.62
C SER A 614 0.22 -8.31 11.68
N PRO A 615 0.77 -7.09 11.83
CA PRO A 615 2.07 -6.71 11.27
C PRO A 615 3.23 -7.67 11.66
N ASN A 616 3.03 -8.53 12.66
CA ASN A 616 3.98 -9.57 13.08
C ASN A 616 4.10 -10.78 12.14
N ALA A 617 3.28 -10.91 11.09
CA ALA A 617 3.63 -11.82 10.00
C ALA A 617 4.83 -11.31 9.19
N ILE A 618 5.15 -10.00 9.23
CA ILE A 618 6.27 -9.42 8.48
C ILE A 618 7.59 -9.45 9.28
N ARG A 619 7.55 -9.55 10.62
CA ARG A 619 8.77 -9.77 11.44
C ARG A 619 8.99 -11.23 11.86
N GLY A 620 7.97 -12.07 11.82
CA GLY A 620 8.09 -13.51 12.04
C GLY A 620 8.68 -14.29 10.86
N ASP A 621 8.69 -13.70 9.66
CA ASP A 621 9.27 -14.29 8.44
C ASP A 621 10.66 -13.71 8.10
N LEU A 622 11.22 -12.86 8.97
CA LEU A 622 12.60 -12.35 8.87
C LEU A 622 13.55 -13.04 9.87
N GLY A 623 13.12 -14.18 10.45
CA GLY A 623 13.86 -14.93 11.45
C GLY A 623 14.55 -16.17 10.89
N ALA A 624 15.87 -16.08 10.68
CA ALA A 624 16.87 -17.16 10.73
C ALA A 624 16.36 -18.61 10.49
N GLY A 625 15.93 -18.88 9.26
CA GLY A 625 15.69 -20.19 8.65
C GLY A 625 15.88 -20.02 7.13
N PRO A 626 16.09 -21.10 6.34
CA PRO A 626 16.47 -20.97 4.92
C PRO A 626 15.40 -20.14 4.18
N HIS A 627 15.80 -19.01 3.60
CA HIS A 627 14.94 -17.98 3.00
C HIS A 627 13.88 -18.55 2.05
N PRO A 628 12.57 -18.33 2.30
CA PRO A 628 11.50 -18.54 1.32
C PRO A 628 11.16 -17.27 0.50
N LEU A 629 12.02 -16.23 0.55
CA LEU A 629 11.90 -14.94 -0.16
C LEU A 629 12.81 -14.86 -1.41
N ALA A 630 12.78 -15.85 -2.28
CA ALA A 630 13.53 -15.80 -3.54
C ALA A 630 12.71 -15.07 -4.61
N GLU A 631 12.78 -13.73 -4.62
CA GLU A 631 12.32 -12.88 -5.74
C GLU A 631 13.06 -13.24 -7.03
N LEU A 632 12.43 -13.04 -8.20
CA LEU A 632 13.01 -13.47 -9.48
C LEU A 632 14.37 -12.80 -9.73
N ASP A 633 15.40 -13.64 -9.92
CA ASP A 633 16.73 -13.24 -10.35
C ASP A 633 17.02 -13.61 -11.81
N ARG A 634 18.12 -13.10 -12.35
CA ARG A 634 18.50 -13.31 -13.74
C ARG A 634 18.82 -14.77 -14.08
N GLU A 635 19.34 -15.54 -13.13
CA GLU A 635 19.68 -16.95 -13.37
C GLU A 635 18.42 -17.78 -13.53
N ALA A 636 17.45 -17.60 -12.62
CA ALA A 636 16.15 -18.25 -12.68
C ALA A 636 15.37 -17.85 -13.93
N ASP A 637 15.43 -16.58 -14.35
CA ASP A 637 14.81 -16.09 -15.58
C ASP A 637 15.38 -16.78 -16.83
N SER A 638 16.70 -16.97 -16.88
CA SER A 638 17.37 -17.58 -18.04
C SER A 638 16.92 -19.02 -18.35
N LYS A 639 16.30 -19.69 -17.36
CA LYS A 639 15.77 -21.05 -17.48
C LYS A 639 14.34 -21.06 -18.04
N ILE A 640 13.66 -19.92 -18.17
CA ILE A 640 12.28 -19.83 -18.66
C ILE A 640 12.26 -19.98 -20.19
N PRO A 641 11.46 -20.92 -20.74
CA PRO A 641 11.43 -21.16 -22.18
C PRO A 641 10.74 -20.01 -22.92
N LEU A 642 11.34 -19.63 -24.03
CA LEU A 642 10.72 -18.78 -25.04
C LEU A 642 9.64 -19.58 -25.80
N VAL A 643 8.52 -18.94 -26.09
CA VAL A 643 7.57 -19.47 -27.09
C VAL A 643 8.23 -19.34 -28.47
N ALA A 644 8.48 -20.49 -29.10
CA ALA A 644 9.01 -20.52 -30.46
C ALA A 644 8.12 -19.68 -31.39
N PRO A 645 8.69 -18.76 -32.19
CA PRO A 645 7.90 -17.95 -33.11
C PRO A 645 7.16 -18.86 -34.09
N ALA A 646 5.95 -18.43 -34.50
CA ALA A 646 5.25 -19.07 -35.61
C ALA A 646 6.22 -19.20 -36.80
N ARG A 647 6.31 -20.42 -37.36
CA ARG A 647 7.33 -20.80 -38.35
C ARG A 647 7.43 -19.78 -39.49
N LEU A 648 8.65 -19.37 -39.82
CA LEU A 648 8.98 -18.64 -41.04
C LEU A 648 8.65 -19.55 -42.25
N SER A 649 7.70 -19.17 -43.10
CA SER A 649 7.48 -19.86 -44.38
C SER A 649 8.24 -19.11 -45.49
N ILE A 650 9.25 -19.75 -46.06
CA ILE A 650 9.99 -19.24 -47.22
C ILE A 650 9.26 -19.72 -48.49
N ALA A 651 8.83 -18.78 -49.34
CA ALA A 651 8.32 -19.08 -50.67
C ALA A 651 9.32 -18.55 -51.72
N ALA A 652 9.94 -19.47 -52.46
CA ALA A 652 10.76 -19.16 -53.63
C ALA A 652 9.90 -19.33 -54.88
N ASN A 653 9.73 -18.26 -55.66
CA ASN A 653 9.08 -18.34 -56.97
C ASN A 653 10.17 -18.52 -58.04
N ALA A 654 10.19 -19.68 -58.70
CA ALA A 654 11.08 -19.92 -59.84
C ALA A 654 10.40 -19.43 -61.13
N LEU A 655 10.94 -18.36 -61.74
CA LEU A 655 10.58 -17.91 -63.08
C LEU A 655 11.77 -18.13 -64.03
N GLY A 656 12.14 -19.40 -64.27
CA GLY A 656 13.27 -19.78 -65.14
C GLY A 656 14.55 -20.11 -64.37
N LEU A 657 15.69 -20.21 -65.09
CA LEU A 657 16.99 -20.80 -64.66
C LEU A 657 17.71 -20.09 -63.47
N GLY A 658 16.99 -19.40 -62.59
CA GLY A 658 17.47 -18.75 -61.37
C GLY A 658 16.31 -18.41 -60.42
N VAL A 659 16.61 -18.26 -59.13
CA VAL A 659 15.68 -17.73 -58.13
C VAL A 659 15.95 -16.22 -58.04
N ASP A 660 15.03 -15.40 -58.56
CA ASP A 660 15.19 -13.95 -58.58
C ASP A 660 14.58 -13.25 -57.34
N GLU A 661 13.70 -13.93 -56.59
CA GLU A 661 13.01 -13.35 -55.43
C GLU A 661 12.78 -14.40 -54.33
N VAL A 662 13.25 -14.11 -53.11
CA VAL A 662 12.91 -14.85 -51.89
C VAL A 662 11.88 -14.01 -51.15
N THR A 663 10.64 -14.49 -51.06
CA THR A 663 9.59 -13.81 -50.30
C THR A 663 9.36 -14.53 -48.98
N TRP A 664 9.26 -13.74 -47.90
CA TRP A 664 8.84 -14.20 -46.59
C TRP A 664 7.68 -13.34 -46.12
N GLN A 665 6.75 -13.92 -45.37
CA GLN A 665 5.74 -13.12 -44.68
C GLN A 665 6.42 -12.47 -43.47
N PRO A 666 6.40 -11.13 -43.35
CA PRO A 666 6.82 -10.47 -42.12
C PRO A 666 5.98 -11.04 -40.99
N VAL A 667 6.64 -11.62 -40.00
CA VAL A 667 5.94 -11.99 -38.77
C VAL A 667 5.59 -10.66 -38.10
N GLY A 668 4.31 -10.41 -37.86
CA GLY A 668 3.82 -9.20 -37.22
C GLY A 668 4.18 -9.14 -35.72
N LEU A 669 5.47 -9.16 -35.42
CA LEU A 669 6.02 -8.93 -34.09
C LEU A 669 6.77 -7.61 -34.15
N GLU A 670 6.37 -6.63 -33.35
CA GLU A 670 7.11 -5.37 -33.12
C GLU A 670 8.50 -5.59 -32.46
N ILE A 671 9.04 -6.81 -32.51
CA ILE A 671 10.23 -7.27 -31.80
C ILE A 671 11.30 -7.81 -32.77
N VAL A 672 10.96 -8.17 -34.01
CA VAL A 672 11.99 -8.55 -35.00
C VAL A 672 12.73 -7.28 -35.44
N THR A 673 14.03 -7.24 -35.20
CA THR A 673 14.84 -6.07 -35.58
C THR A 673 15.41 -6.24 -36.98
N HIS A 674 15.88 -7.45 -37.29
CA HIS A 674 16.44 -7.80 -38.59
C HIS A 674 16.34 -9.30 -38.85
N TYR A 675 16.55 -9.70 -40.10
CA TYR A 675 16.65 -11.07 -40.56
C TYR A 675 18.08 -11.35 -41.00
N ASN A 676 18.63 -12.49 -40.61
CA ASN A 676 19.92 -12.95 -41.10
C ASN A 676 19.72 -13.93 -42.25
N VAL A 677 20.49 -13.76 -43.32
CA VAL A 677 20.47 -14.63 -44.50
C VAL A 677 21.78 -15.41 -44.57
N TYR A 678 21.67 -16.73 -44.63
CA TYR A 678 22.80 -17.65 -44.70
C TYR A 678 22.85 -18.39 -46.03
N VAL A 679 24.06 -18.67 -46.49
CA VAL A 679 24.33 -19.63 -47.57
C VAL A 679 25.06 -20.84 -47.02
N GLU A 680 24.57 -22.03 -47.38
CA GLU A 680 25.21 -23.30 -47.11
C GLU A 680 25.97 -23.78 -48.36
N ASP A 681 27.28 -23.95 -48.22
CA ASP A 681 28.15 -24.55 -49.24
C ASP A 681 28.96 -25.68 -48.63
N LYS A 682 28.84 -26.89 -49.19
CA LYS A 682 29.56 -28.10 -48.75
C LYS A 682 29.45 -28.38 -47.24
N GLY A 683 28.29 -28.13 -46.65
CA GLY A 683 28.00 -28.38 -45.23
C GLY A 683 28.46 -27.26 -44.26
N PHE A 684 28.94 -26.13 -44.78
CA PHE A 684 29.29 -24.95 -43.99
C PHE A 684 28.34 -23.80 -44.30
N MET A 685 27.83 -23.15 -43.26
CA MET A 685 26.94 -22.01 -43.35
C MET A 685 27.68 -20.70 -43.14
N TRP A 686 27.41 -19.70 -44.00
CA TRP A 686 28.02 -18.38 -43.94
C TRP A 686 26.94 -17.31 -43.91
N LEU A 687 27.01 -16.38 -42.95
CA LEU A 687 26.14 -15.20 -42.90
C LEU A 687 26.48 -14.29 -44.09
N MET A 688 25.50 -14.07 -44.97
CA MET A 688 25.65 -13.22 -46.14
C MET A 688 25.21 -11.79 -45.87
N ASP A 689 24.08 -11.61 -45.17
CA ASP A 689 23.48 -10.30 -44.96
C ASP A 689 22.57 -10.27 -43.73
N SER A 690 22.32 -9.07 -43.22
CA SER A 690 21.40 -8.77 -42.12
C SER A 690 20.43 -7.67 -42.57
N VAL A 691 19.16 -8.02 -42.75
CA VAL A 691 18.12 -7.19 -43.39
C VAL A 691 17.14 -6.65 -42.35
N PRO A 692 16.98 -5.33 -42.18
CA PRO A 692 15.99 -4.76 -41.26
C PRO A 692 14.57 -5.25 -41.50
N ALA A 693 13.81 -5.49 -40.44
CA ALA A 693 12.50 -6.16 -40.52
C ALA A 693 11.42 -5.38 -41.32
N ASP A 694 11.59 -4.07 -41.48
CA ASP A 694 10.69 -3.14 -42.17
C ASP A 694 11.08 -2.89 -43.65
N SER A 695 12.21 -3.42 -44.10
CA SER A 695 12.76 -3.10 -45.41
C SER A 695 12.22 -4.01 -46.53
N ARG A 696 11.51 -3.41 -47.50
CA ARG A 696 11.39 -3.97 -48.86
C ARG A 696 12.64 -3.57 -49.63
N LYS A 697 13.71 -4.37 -49.53
CA LYS A 697 14.91 -4.17 -50.36
C LYS A 697 14.76 -4.98 -51.65
N GLU A 698 14.59 -4.31 -52.78
CA GLU A 698 15.20 -4.78 -54.02
C GLU A 698 16.71 -4.64 -53.81
N LEU A 699 17.43 -5.76 -53.86
CA LEU A 699 18.89 -5.78 -53.80
C LEU A 699 19.47 -5.22 -55.12
N GLU A 700 19.50 -3.90 -55.28
CA GLU A 700 20.29 -3.27 -56.34
C GLU A 700 21.78 -3.30 -55.95
N LEU A 701 22.50 -4.29 -56.48
CA LEU A 701 23.95 -4.33 -56.39
C LEU A 701 24.58 -3.63 -57.60
N SER A 702 24.98 -2.38 -57.43
CA SER A 702 25.99 -1.76 -58.29
C SER A 702 27.34 -2.43 -58.04
N GLY A 703 27.72 -3.38 -58.90
CA GLY A 703 29.06 -3.97 -58.88
C GLY A 703 29.13 -5.48 -58.68
N GLY A 704 28.35 -6.25 -59.44
CA GLY A 704 28.80 -7.54 -59.97
C GLY A 704 28.73 -8.76 -59.05
N TYR A 705 27.55 -9.38 -58.97
CA TYR A 705 27.41 -10.83 -59.05
C TYR A 705 26.23 -11.17 -59.96
N ARG A 706 26.50 -11.86 -61.07
CA ARG A 706 25.45 -12.48 -61.90
C ARG A 706 25.11 -13.83 -61.28
N TRP A 707 23.83 -14.09 -61.06
CA TRP A 707 23.32 -15.42 -60.74
C TRP A 707 23.63 -16.36 -61.92
N LEU A 708 24.70 -17.15 -61.77
CA LEU A 708 24.89 -18.37 -62.53
C LEU A 708 24.57 -19.49 -61.55
N GLY A 709 23.36 -20.02 -61.64
CA GLY A 709 23.02 -21.27 -60.96
C GLY A 709 23.94 -22.36 -61.45
N VAL A 710 24.95 -22.71 -60.64
CA VAL A 710 25.68 -23.99 -60.77
C VAL A 710 26.14 -24.45 -59.39
N PHE A 711 25.76 -25.68 -59.03
CA PHE A 711 26.18 -26.51 -57.88
C PHE A 711 25.54 -26.25 -56.49
N GLY A 712 24.36 -26.84 -56.25
CA GLY A 712 24.04 -27.53 -54.98
C GLY A 712 24.15 -26.76 -53.64
N ARG A 713 23.93 -25.44 -53.63
CA ARG A 713 23.92 -24.63 -52.39
C ARG A 713 22.50 -24.42 -51.88
N SER A 714 22.34 -24.48 -50.56
CA SER A 714 21.07 -24.21 -49.85
C SER A 714 21.15 -22.84 -49.20
N TYR A 715 20.01 -22.17 -49.03
CA TYR A 715 19.93 -20.90 -48.30
C TYR A 715 19.03 -21.07 -47.08
N ALA A 716 19.33 -20.35 -46.01
CA ALA A 716 18.53 -20.33 -44.80
C ALA A 716 18.34 -18.87 -44.35
N VAL A 717 17.17 -18.60 -43.76
CA VAL A 717 16.85 -17.30 -43.19
C VAL A 717 16.43 -17.52 -41.75
N THR A 718 16.88 -16.64 -40.87
CA THR A 718 16.50 -16.60 -39.46
C THR A 718 15.98 -15.20 -39.12
N ALA A 719 15.02 -15.13 -38.20
CA ALA A 719 14.60 -13.89 -37.60
C ALA A 719 15.46 -13.62 -36.37
N VAL A 720 15.92 -12.38 -36.22
CA VAL A 720 16.63 -11.91 -35.04
C VAL A 720 15.74 -10.94 -34.28
N ASP A 721 15.44 -11.28 -33.05
CA ASP A 721 14.65 -10.44 -32.17
C ASP A 721 15.47 -9.27 -31.60
N HIS A 722 14.83 -8.34 -30.90
CA HIS A 722 15.48 -7.23 -30.21
C HIS A 722 16.48 -7.67 -29.11
N TYR A 723 16.47 -8.96 -28.77
CA TYR A 723 17.32 -9.58 -27.75
C TYR A 723 18.56 -10.26 -28.36
N GLY A 724 18.72 -10.25 -29.69
CA GLY A 724 19.82 -10.90 -30.40
C GLY A 724 19.66 -12.43 -30.50
N ASN A 725 18.50 -12.97 -30.12
CA ASN A 725 18.21 -14.38 -30.28
C ASN A 725 17.79 -14.63 -31.72
N GLU A 726 18.39 -15.67 -32.29
CA GLU A 726 18.17 -16.07 -33.65
C GLU A 726 17.23 -17.28 -33.69
N SER A 727 16.16 -17.19 -34.48
CA SER A 727 15.20 -18.29 -34.65
C SER A 727 15.87 -19.53 -35.26
N ALA A 728 15.35 -20.73 -34.97
CA ALA A 728 15.85 -21.96 -35.59
C ALA A 728 15.86 -21.89 -37.12
N LEU A 729 16.95 -22.40 -37.72
CA LEU A 729 17.15 -22.44 -39.16
C LEU A 729 16.05 -23.25 -39.85
N THR A 730 15.36 -22.63 -40.79
CA THR A 730 14.44 -23.34 -41.68
C THR A 730 15.15 -23.48 -43.03
N GLN A 731 15.74 -24.65 -43.30
CA GLN A 731 16.35 -24.93 -44.61
C GLN A 731 15.25 -25.04 -45.67
N GLY A 732 15.29 -24.15 -46.67
CA GLY A 732 14.53 -24.31 -47.90
C GLY A 732 15.38 -25.05 -48.93
N VAL A 733 14.95 -26.25 -49.35
CA VAL A 733 15.60 -26.93 -50.49
C VAL A 733 15.11 -26.27 -51.78
N VAL A 734 15.99 -25.56 -52.48
CA VAL A 734 15.74 -25.17 -53.86
C VAL A 734 15.92 -26.42 -54.73
N GLY A 735 14.82 -27.09 -55.01
CA GLY A 735 14.81 -28.29 -55.85
C GLY A 735 15.19 -27.95 -57.28
N GLY A 736 16.35 -28.43 -57.73
CA GLY A 736 16.78 -28.30 -59.12
C GLY A 736 16.06 -29.28 -60.05
N ARG A 737 15.62 -28.78 -61.19
CA ARG A 737 15.66 -29.52 -62.46
C ARG A 737 16.47 -28.72 -63.47
#